data_AF-A0A554XPL0-F1
#
_entry.id   AF-A0A554XPL0-F1
#
_cell.length_a   1.000
_cell.length_b   1.000
_cell.length_c   1.000
_cell.angle_alpha   90.00
_cell.angle_beta   90.00
_cell.angle_gamma   90.00
#
_symmetry.space_group_name_H-M   'P 1'
#
loop_
_entity.id
_entity.type
_entity.pdbx_description
1 polymer ?
#
loop_
_entity_poly.entity_id
_entity_poly.type
_entity_poly.pdbx_seq_one_letter_code
_entity_poly.pdbx_strand_id
1 'polypeptide(L)'
;MPLTPQSPQRPNVRPPFGARLRLPTLPRETRDTLFLLGVIGAIVGMQTGHIPVWTSALAAAVLVWRGWIAWRGRPLPGWPWRLALTVAAAGLTMGSHRTLLGPEAGVTLIVVLLTLKTLEMRARRDAYVIFFLGFFTLWTPLLRSQSLLTALGIGLAVWGLLTALVLAHLPNGRPPLWQAARAAGGMALAGAPIMALLFALFPRLPPLWGIPTDSTIGRSGLSGQMQVGDVAQLALDERVALRVAFPDGAPPREALYFRGPVLRVFDGRRWRPLHGPDAAGGMPPMLLQQDTAGRFQPTGPGLRYQVTMEPSLRPWLLTLEATPTAPVITAAGAGVGGLSPQATADRQWWLPRPITDVLRYEAVAHPAHRSGADAPRQALHVDRELPPGYNPRTLAWAQSLRRELGEPPAPVLVEAVLRHLREGGYRYTLEPGVYGRDTADEFWFDRRAGFCEHIASAFVIALRALDIPARVVTGYQGGEYNSIDGRWTVRQSDAHAWAEVWLPDAGWVRIDPTAYVSPDRTAAGERLRPPPGLIATAMVRVDPALLERVRAVWDAANQRWNDWILDYGPTRQLDLLRRLGLSATGWQDAARLLGIVLAAVAAVGVAALLWSRPRVDRWHRLLAQAARRWERAGVPCPNPLTPARLRMAIAQRVGDDPDGVYPAWAEWLAALEASRYDPAWSRSTDSTMPTLTPLARRLRDLPPPPVPDGGRRRLLLGAAWGLAVGAGLGLPPAPALARSKAGPAHAAAAAAYAERADARALADAIDAAEAWDDGWARRWIAQARHDARAAQQVLPPPPAAFKDWAAYRARFVEPRRIAAGARFWDEHRAALARAQAEYGVPAWLIVGIIGVETLYGQHLGRYRTLDVLTTLALDFPAQHPRAAARQAYFQGELRAFLRLARLSGSAPDAWRSSYAGALGLPQFMPSSWLAHAVDFDGDGRIDLTASAADAIGSVAQFLRAHGWQRDLPARYGVTPPPPGEALTALLAPDIRPTFTLDEVRTLGAQPAAEAEGHPGLLALVELQNGDPANGGAPPTYVLGTENFFALTRYNQSSYYAMAVLDLGLAVERARQAR
;
A
#
# COMPACT_ATOMS: atom_id res chain seq x y z
N MET A 1 42.13 67.01 0.53
CA MET A 1 41.70 66.63 1.91
C MET A 1 40.94 67.82 2.50
N PRO A 2 39.97 67.65 3.39
CA PRO A 2 38.58 67.16 3.25
C PRO A 2 37.55 68.33 3.44
N LEU A 3 36.22 68.19 3.31
CA LEU A 3 35.30 67.95 4.45
C LEU A 3 33.81 67.93 4.00
N THR A 4 33.11 66.85 4.39
CA THR A 4 31.69 66.68 4.81
C THR A 4 30.57 67.65 4.41
N PRO A 5 29.40 67.14 3.95
CA PRO A 5 28.11 67.81 4.12
C PRO A 5 27.29 67.25 5.29
N GLN A 6 26.65 68.19 5.99
CA GLN A 6 25.77 68.03 7.15
C GLN A 6 24.42 67.37 6.82
N SER A 7 23.88 66.66 7.80
CA SER A 7 22.51 66.15 7.86
C SER A 7 21.47 67.26 8.06
N PRO A 8 20.27 67.21 7.44
CA PRO A 8 19.14 67.99 7.89
C PRO A 8 18.21 67.18 8.81
N GLN A 9 17.77 67.85 9.86
CA GLN A 9 16.86 67.42 10.92
C GLN A 9 15.47 67.02 10.40
N ARG A 10 14.82 66.05 11.06
CA ARG A 10 13.38 65.75 10.90
C ARG A 10 12.57 66.48 11.96
N PRO A 11 11.43 67.11 11.63
CA PRO A 11 10.51 67.63 12.63
C PRO A 11 9.66 66.50 13.23
N ASN A 12 9.49 66.56 14.55
CA ASN A 12 8.70 65.62 15.35
C ASN A 12 7.25 66.12 15.37
N VAL A 13 6.34 65.42 14.68
CA VAL A 13 4.89 65.67 14.74
C VAL A 13 4.22 64.44 15.35
N ARG A 14 3.63 64.60 16.55
CA ARG A 14 2.71 63.60 17.14
C ARG A 14 1.31 63.84 16.55
N PRO A 15 0.58 62.80 16.10
CA PRO A 15 -0.83 62.95 15.74
C PRO A 15 -1.76 62.70 16.95
N PRO A 16 -2.98 63.24 16.92
CA PRO A 16 -3.94 63.18 18.02
C PRO A 16 -4.68 61.83 18.07
N PHE A 17 -5.18 61.50 19.26
CA PHE A 17 -6.01 60.33 19.56
C PHE A 17 -7.36 60.41 18.85
N GLY A 18 -7.78 59.30 18.23
CA GLY A 18 -9.16 59.12 17.74
C GLY A 18 -9.29 58.76 16.26
N ALA A 19 -8.73 57.64 15.82
CA ALA A 19 -9.11 57.02 14.54
C ALA A 19 -8.83 55.51 14.58
N ARG A 20 -9.82 54.74 14.11
CA ARG A 20 -9.85 53.27 13.95
C ARG A 20 -8.46 52.69 13.62
N LEU A 21 -8.03 51.69 14.41
CA LEU A 21 -6.86 50.84 14.17
C LEU A 21 -6.93 50.21 12.76
N ARG A 22 -6.44 50.92 11.75
CA ARG A 22 -6.06 50.31 10.47
C ARG A 22 -4.70 49.68 10.70
N LEU A 23 -4.65 48.35 10.65
CA LEU A 23 -3.40 47.58 10.62
C LEU A 23 -2.41 48.27 9.66
N PRO A 24 -1.18 48.61 10.11
CA PRO A 24 -0.21 49.27 9.26
C PRO A 24 0.05 48.38 8.04
N THR A 25 0.06 48.97 6.84
CA THR A 25 0.24 48.22 5.58
C THR A 25 1.67 47.64 5.55
N LEU A 26 1.82 46.41 6.05
CA LEU A 26 3.07 45.65 6.02
C LEU A 26 3.66 45.65 4.60
N PRO A 27 4.99 45.70 4.43
CA PRO A 27 5.63 45.46 3.15
C PRO A 27 5.12 44.14 2.55
N ARG A 28 4.93 44.11 1.23
CA ARG A 28 4.40 42.93 0.52
C ARG A 28 5.14 41.66 0.89
N GLU A 29 6.47 41.70 0.91
CA GLU A 29 7.32 40.57 1.25
C GLU A 29 7.07 40.05 2.68
N THR A 30 6.96 40.95 3.66
CA THR A 30 6.65 40.59 5.05
C THR A 30 5.28 39.94 5.17
N ARG A 31 4.25 40.56 4.57
CA ARG A 31 2.87 40.05 4.60
C ARG A 31 2.77 38.66 3.95
N ASP A 32 3.29 38.52 2.74
CA ASP A 32 3.19 37.28 1.96
C ASP A 32 3.99 36.15 2.63
N THR A 33 5.14 36.48 3.26
CA THR A 33 5.90 35.53 4.08
C THR A 33 5.12 35.08 5.31
N LEU A 34 4.54 36.01 6.08
CA LEU A 34 3.78 35.66 7.29
C LEU A 34 2.55 34.81 6.97
N PHE A 35 1.86 35.10 5.86
CA PHE A 35 0.76 34.25 5.37
C PHE A 35 1.25 32.82 5.06
N LEU A 36 2.34 32.69 4.31
CA LEU A 36 2.92 31.39 3.98
C LEU A 36 3.36 30.61 5.23
N LEU A 37 3.97 31.27 6.21
CA LEU A 37 4.35 30.64 7.49
C LEU A 37 3.12 30.17 8.27
N GLY A 38 2.01 30.92 8.24
CA GLY A 38 0.74 30.49 8.83
C GLY A 38 0.18 29.23 8.17
N VAL A 39 0.25 29.15 6.84
CA VAL A 39 -0.15 27.95 6.09
C VAL A 39 0.74 26.76 6.45
N ILE A 40 2.06 26.93 6.48
CA ILE A 40 3.00 25.87 6.90
C ILE A 40 2.74 25.46 8.36
N GLY A 41 2.48 26.42 9.25
CA GLY A 41 2.11 26.16 10.64
C GLY A 41 0.84 25.30 10.76
N ALA A 42 -0.17 25.56 9.94
CA ALA A 42 -1.37 24.72 9.87
C ALA A 42 -1.06 23.29 9.35
N ILE A 43 -0.20 23.17 8.33
CA ILE A 43 0.24 21.88 7.79
C ILE A 43 0.97 21.04 8.85
N VAL A 44 1.86 21.67 9.62
CA VAL A 44 2.57 21.01 10.73
C VAL A 44 1.61 20.72 11.88
N GLY A 45 0.69 21.63 12.18
CA GLY A 45 -0.36 21.47 13.20
C GLY A 45 -1.18 20.21 13.00
N MET A 46 -1.60 19.91 11.77
CA MET A 46 -2.33 18.68 11.44
C MET A 46 -1.55 17.38 11.74
N GLN A 47 -0.23 17.46 11.92
CA GLN A 47 0.63 16.31 12.22
C GLN A 47 1.07 16.24 13.68
N THR A 48 0.72 17.25 14.49
CA THR A 48 0.98 17.25 15.93
C THR A 48 0.31 16.04 16.58
N GLY A 49 1.05 15.33 17.43
CA GLY A 49 0.62 14.05 18.00
C GLY A 49 1.06 12.80 17.22
N HIS A 50 1.49 12.94 15.95
CA HIS A 50 1.95 11.82 15.12
C HIS A 50 3.45 11.87 14.80
N ILE A 51 4.05 13.05 14.91
CA ILE A 51 5.49 13.25 14.80
C ILE A 51 6.10 13.42 16.20
N PRO A 52 7.39 13.11 16.38
CA PRO A 52 8.06 13.33 17.67
C PRO A 52 7.87 14.76 18.17
N VAL A 53 7.74 14.92 19.49
CA VAL A 53 7.50 16.22 20.13
C VAL A 53 8.58 17.23 19.76
N TRP A 54 9.85 16.78 19.68
CA TRP A 54 10.97 17.63 19.29
C TRP A 54 10.81 18.18 17.86
N THR A 55 10.20 17.43 16.94
CA THR A 55 9.99 17.85 15.56
C THR A 55 8.98 19.00 15.51
N SER A 56 7.89 18.89 16.27
CA SER A 56 6.88 19.94 16.40
C SER A 56 7.47 21.20 17.04
N ALA A 57 8.29 21.02 18.09
CA ALA A 57 8.97 22.12 18.77
C ALA A 57 9.98 22.83 17.85
N LEU A 58 10.80 22.08 17.12
CA LEU A 58 11.75 22.62 16.15
C LEU A 58 11.03 23.38 15.03
N ALA A 59 9.98 22.81 14.47
CA ALA A 59 9.17 23.44 13.45
C ALA A 59 8.59 24.77 13.94
N ALA A 60 7.97 24.78 15.13
CA ALA A 60 7.43 26.00 15.73
C ALA A 60 8.52 27.07 15.94
N ALA A 61 9.67 26.68 16.51
CA ALA A 61 10.79 27.58 16.73
C ALA A 61 11.33 28.20 15.43
N VAL A 62 11.49 27.41 14.37
CA VAL A 62 11.96 27.87 13.06
C VAL A 62 10.94 28.81 12.40
N LEU A 63 9.63 28.49 12.46
CA LEU A 63 8.58 29.35 11.90
C LEU A 63 8.48 30.69 12.64
N VAL A 64 8.55 30.67 13.97
CA VAL A 64 8.59 31.90 14.80
C VAL A 64 9.83 32.72 14.48
N TRP A 65 11.00 32.08 14.38
CA TRP A 65 12.25 32.77 14.02
C TRP A 65 12.16 33.40 12.64
N ARG A 66 11.65 32.67 11.63
CA ARG A 66 11.48 33.19 10.27
C ARG A 66 10.47 34.35 10.22
N GLY A 67 9.39 34.26 10.99
CA GLY A 67 8.38 35.31 11.12
C GLY A 67 8.96 36.58 11.75
N TRP A 68 9.76 36.42 12.82
CA TRP A 68 10.47 37.53 13.46
C TRP A 68 11.46 38.21 12.51
N ILE A 69 12.23 37.44 11.74
CA ILE A 69 13.14 37.97 10.70
C ILE A 69 12.35 38.79 9.68
N ALA A 70 11.21 38.26 9.20
CA ALA A 70 10.37 38.93 8.19
C ALA A 70 9.75 40.23 8.71
N TRP A 71 9.31 40.24 9.98
CA TRP A 71 8.75 41.43 10.61
C TRP A 71 9.81 42.50 10.87
N ARG A 72 11.00 42.11 11.34
CA ARG A 72 12.11 43.04 11.63
C ARG A 72 12.92 43.44 10.39
N GLY A 73 12.65 42.85 9.22
CA GLY A 73 13.40 43.11 7.98
C GLY A 73 14.88 42.72 8.07
N ARG A 74 15.21 41.66 8.82
CA ARG A 74 16.61 41.20 9.01
C ARG A 74 17.04 40.24 7.88
N PRO A 75 18.35 40.10 7.62
CA PRO A 75 18.85 39.10 6.68
C PRO A 75 18.56 37.67 7.19
N LEU A 76 18.42 36.73 6.25
CA LEU A 76 18.28 35.31 6.56
C LEU A 76 19.56 34.73 7.17
N PRO A 77 19.47 33.71 8.04
CA PRO A 77 20.64 33.10 8.67
C PRO A 77 21.59 32.49 7.62
N GLY A 78 22.89 32.54 7.94
CA GLY A 78 23.95 32.01 7.09
C GLY A 78 23.86 30.48 6.90
N TRP A 79 24.71 29.92 6.03
CA TRP A 79 24.78 28.48 5.82
C TRP A 79 25.18 27.65 7.06
N PRO A 80 26.02 28.12 8.02
CA PRO A 80 26.41 27.29 9.16
C PRO A 80 25.24 26.95 10.09
N TRP A 81 24.38 27.93 10.36
CA TRP A 81 23.16 27.71 11.17
C TRP A 81 22.22 26.70 10.53
N ARG A 82 22.06 26.78 9.20
CA ARG A 82 21.18 25.86 8.45
C ARG A 82 21.76 24.44 8.43
N LEU A 83 23.07 24.31 8.23
CA LEU A 83 23.75 23.01 8.32
C LEU A 83 23.65 22.42 9.72
N ALA A 84 23.93 23.21 10.77
CA ALA A 84 23.84 22.76 12.16
C ALA A 84 22.44 22.25 12.51
N LEU A 85 21.39 22.99 12.13
CA LEU A 85 20.01 22.55 12.34
C LEU A 85 19.65 21.29 11.55
N THR A 86 20.17 21.14 10.34
CA THR A 86 19.94 19.95 9.51
C THR A 86 20.62 18.72 10.10
N VAL A 87 21.88 18.84 10.53
CA VAL A 87 22.64 17.76 11.18
C VAL A 87 21.99 17.38 12.51
N ALA A 88 21.59 18.37 13.33
CA ALA A 88 20.88 18.12 14.58
C ALA A 88 19.56 17.38 14.34
N ALA A 89 18.76 17.81 13.36
CA ALA A 89 17.51 17.15 13.03
C ALA A 89 17.71 15.72 12.49
N ALA A 90 18.74 15.47 11.68
CA ALA A 90 19.10 14.13 11.23
C ALA A 90 19.51 13.23 12.41
N GLY A 91 20.33 13.74 13.33
CA GLY A 91 20.73 13.04 14.55
C GLY A 91 19.55 12.71 15.46
N LEU A 92 18.65 13.68 15.69
CA LEU A 92 17.43 13.48 16.49
C LEU A 92 16.45 12.51 15.83
N THR A 93 16.36 12.53 14.49
CA THR A 93 15.55 11.56 13.73
C THR A 93 16.12 10.15 13.90
N MET A 94 17.43 9.98 13.75
CA MET A 94 18.11 8.70 13.99
C MET A 94 17.92 8.23 15.44
N GLY A 95 18.01 9.14 16.42
CA GLY A 95 17.77 8.80 17.83
C GLY A 95 16.32 8.40 18.13
N SER A 96 15.34 9.02 17.47
CA SER A 96 13.92 8.77 17.71
C SER A 96 13.41 7.51 17.00
N HIS A 97 13.81 7.33 15.74
CA HIS A 97 13.28 6.27 14.87
C HIS A 97 14.25 5.10 14.69
N ARG A 98 15.51 5.22 15.15
CA ARG A 98 16.62 4.27 14.90
C ARG A 98 16.93 4.03 13.42
N THR A 99 16.35 4.84 12.54
CA THR A 99 16.57 4.82 11.09
C THR A 99 16.28 6.21 10.51
N LEU A 100 16.92 6.53 9.38
CA LEU A 100 16.55 7.68 8.54
C LEU A 100 15.65 7.28 7.37
N LEU A 101 15.48 5.98 7.14
CA LEU A 101 14.69 5.39 6.07
C LEU A 101 13.49 4.68 6.68
N GLY A 102 12.29 5.06 6.23
CA GLY A 102 11.04 4.49 6.71
C GLY A 102 9.91 5.52 6.64
N PRO A 103 8.64 5.09 6.71
CA PRO A 103 7.50 5.98 6.61
C PRO A 103 7.51 7.03 7.73
N GLU A 104 7.74 6.64 8.98
CA GLU A 104 7.72 7.59 10.12
C GLU A 104 8.91 8.56 10.11
N ALA A 105 10.12 8.03 9.89
CA ALA A 105 11.33 8.85 9.74
C ALA A 105 11.24 9.80 8.54
N GLY A 106 10.65 9.34 7.43
CA GLY A 106 10.42 10.14 6.23
C GLY A 106 9.48 11.32 6.48
N VAL A 107 8.35 11.09 7.17
CA VAL A 107 7.41 12.15 7.55
C VAL A 107 8.10 13.19 8.45
N THR A 108 8.85 12.75 9.46
CA THR A 108 9.65 13.64 10.32
C THR A 108 10.61 14.51 9.50
N LEU A 109 11.40 13.90 8.60
CA LEU A 109 12.37 14.61 7.78
C LEU A 109 11.71 15.59 6.80
N ILE A 110 10.59 15.24 6.19
CA ILE A 110 9.84 16.12 5.28
C ILE A 110 9.32 17.37 6.00
N VAL A 111 8.80 17.21 7.23
CA VAL A 111 8.35 18.33 8.06
C VAL A 111 9.52 19.24 8.44
N VAL A 112 10.65 18.66 8.85
CA VAL A 112 11.88 19.41 9.13
C VAL A 112 12.36 20.15 7.88
N LEU A 113 12.43 19.48 6.74
CA LEU A 113 12.86 20.10 5.47
C LEU A 113 11.92 21.24 5.08
N LEU A 114 10.60 21.07 5.21
CA LEU A 114 9.62 22.11 4.89
C LEU A 114 9.86 23.37 5.72
N THR A 115 10.06 23.20 7.03
CA THR A 115 10.30 24.32 7.95
C THR A 115 11.66 24.96 7.76
N LEU A 116 12.74 24.18 7.65
CA LEU A 116 14.09 24.69 7.41
C LEU A 116 14.20 25.42 6.07
N LYS A 117 13.48 24.95 5.03
CA LYS A 117 13.50 25.60 3.71
C LYS A 117 12.99 27.05 3.77
N THR A 118 12.15 27.40 4.75
CA THR A 118 11.68 28.78 4.93
C THR A 118 12.80 29.77 5.28
N LEU A 119 13.91 29.29 5.87
CA LEU A 119 15.10 30.07 6.18
C LEU A 119 16.01 30.29 4.95
N GLU A 120 15.69 29.69 3.81
CA GLU A 120 16.48 29.77 2.57
C GLU A 120 15.82 30.55 1.44
N MET A 121 14.56 30.96 1.61
CA MET A 121 13.79 31.61 0.55
C MET A 121 14.39 32.97 0.14
N ARG A 122 15.07 33.01 -1.00
CA ARG A 122 15.65 34.24 -1.58
C ARG A 122 15.05 34.59 -2.92
N ALA A 123 14.54 33.62 -3.66
CA ALA A 123 14.06 33.79 -5.03
C ALA A 123 12.68 33.16 -5.23
N ARG A 124 11.98 33.59 -6.30
CA ARG A 124 10.67 33.01 -6.69
C ARG A 124 10.75 31.49 -6.91
N ARG A 125 11.91 30.98 -7.33
CA ARG A 125 12.15 29.53 -7.48
C ARG A 125 11.96 28.75 -6.17
N ASP A 126 12.28 29.38 -5.03
CA ASP A 126 12.20 28.73 -3.72
C ASP A 126 10.75 28.57 -3.26
N ALA A 127 9.84 29.44 -3.74
CA ALA A 127 8.41 29.31 -3.49
C ALA A 127 7.82 28.05 -4.12
N TYR A 128 8.31 27.60 -5.29
CA TYR A 128 7.89 26.31 -5.86
C TYR A 128 8.35 25.13 -5.02
N VAL A 129 9.58 25.17 -4.49
CA VAL A 129 10.09 24.09 -3.63
C VAL A 129 9.22 23.96 -2.38
N ILE A 130 8.86 25.07 -1.74
CA ILE A 130 7.95 25.05 -0.58
C ILE A 130 6.54 24.64 -0.96
N PHE A 131 6.04 25.04 -2.14
CA PHE A 131 4.76 24.58 -2.63
C PHE A 131 4.72 23.05 -2.81
N PHE A 132 5.70 22.48 -3.52
CA PHE A 132 5.78 21.03 -3.74
C PHE A 132 6.04 20.27 -2.44
N LEU A 133 6.93 20.76 -1.60
CA LEU A 133 7.23 20.15 -0.30
C LEU A 133 6.01 20.25 0.62
N GLY A 134 5.30 21.37 0.65
CA GLY A 134 4.05 21.54 1.39
C GLY A 134 2.95 20.60 0.89
N PHE A 135 2.81 20.41 -0.42
CA PHE A 135 1.87 19.47 -1.00
C PHE A 135 2.23 18.01 -0.66
N PHE A 136 3.51 17.66 -0.71
CA PHE A 136 4.00 16.34 -0.31
C PHE A 136 3.80 16.07 1.18
N THR A 137 4.05 17.08 2.02
CA THR A 137 3.74 17.03 3.46
C THR A 137 2.24 16.88 3.72
N LEU A 138 1.37 17.42 2.87
CA LEU A 138 -0.09 17.29 3.02
C LEU A 138 -0.63 15.89 2.68
N TRP A 139 0.16 15.03 2.04
CA TRP A 139 -0.21 13.62 1.86
C TRP A 139 -0.04 12.79 3.14
N THR A 140 0.86 13.19 4.04
CA THR A 140 1.19 12.38 5.22
C THR A 140 0.04 12.23 6.22
N PRO A 141 -0.84 13.22 6.48
CA PRO A 141 -1.98 13.04 7.37
C PRO A 141 -3.00 12.01 6.84
N LEU A 142 -3.14 11.90 5.50
CA LEU A 142 -4.06 10.93 4.86
C LEU A 142 -3.63 9.48 5.07
N LEU A 143 -2.33 9.24 5.32
CA LEU A 143 -1.83 7.90 5.66
C LEU A 143 -2.30 7.43 7.04
N ARG A 144 -2.76 8.34 7.91
CA ARG A 144 -3.17 8.04 9.29
C ARG A 144 -4.67 8.14 9.48
N SER A 145 -5.28 9.22 8.99
CA SER A 145 -6.71 9.49 9.13
C SER A 145 -7.29 9.97 7.82
N GLN A 146 -8.37 9.35 7.39
CA GLN A 146 -9.14 9.73 6.20
C GLN A 146 -10.47 10.40 6.58
N SER A 147 -10.55 10.93 7.81
CA SER A 147 -11.74 11.59 8.34
C SER A 147 -12.10 12.88 7.57
N LEU A 148 -13.36 13.29 7.65
CA LEU A 148 -13.84 14.53 7.05
C LEU A 148 -13.06 15.77 7.56
N LEU A 149 -12.69 15.81 8.85
CA LEU A 149 -11.91 16.92 9.42
C LEU A 149 -10.53 17.04 8.77
N THR A 150 -9.84 15.91 8.61
CA THR A 150 -8.54 15.85 7.94
C THR A 150 -8.65 16.30 6.50
N ALA A 151 -9.69 15.85 5.78
CA ALA A 151 -9.95 16.26 4.40
C ALA A 151 -10.22 17.77 4.27
N LEU A 152 -11.03 18.35 5.17
CA LEU A 152 -11.29 19.80 5.22
C LEU A 152 -10.01 20.58 5.53
N GLY A 153 -9.20 20.12 6.49
CA GLY A 153 -7.92 20.73 6.84
C GLY A 153 -6.94 20.74 5.66
N ILE A 154 -6.84 19.63 4.93
CA ILE A 154 -6.04 19.53 3.70
C ILE A 154 -6.58 20.46 2.63
N GLY A 155 -7.90 20.52 2.41
CA GLY A 155 -8.51 21.43 1.45
C GLY A 155 -8.19 22.90 1.72
N LEU A 156 -8.28 23.32 2.98
CA LEU A 156 -7.89 24.67 3.43
C LEU A 156 -6.40 24.93 3.23
N ALA A 157 -5.53 23.96 3.53
CA ALA A 157 -4.09 24.10 3.36
C ALA A 157 -3.68 24.15 1.87
N VAL A 158 -4.28 23.34 1.00
CA VAL A 158 -4.09 23.39 -0.46
C VAL A 158 -4.52 24.75 -0.99
N TRP A 159 -5.67 25.26 -0.57
CA TRP A 159 -6.12 26.60 -0.94
C TRP A 159 -5.14 27.69 -0.47
N GLY A 160 -4.60 27.56 0.74
CA GLY A 160 -3.54 28.42 1.27
C GLY A 160 -2.25 28.38 0.44
N LEU A 161 -1.77 27.19 0.08
CA LEU A 161 -0.58 27.00 -0.75
C LEU A 161 -0.77 27.56 -2.17
N LEU A 162 -1.93 27.34 -2.78
CA LEU A 162 -2.28 27.93 -4.08
C LEU A 162 -2.35 29.45 -4.02
N THR A 163 -2.89 30.01 -2.93
CA THR A 163 -2.92 31.46 -2.70
C THR A 163 -1.49 32.03 -2.62
N ALA A 164 -0.59 31.36 -1.89
CA ALA A 164 0.82 31.74 -1.83
C ALA A 164 1.51 31.65 -3.20
N LEU A 165 1.18 30.62 -4.00
CA LEU A 165 1.72 30.44 -5.35
C LEU A 165 1.25 31.56 -6.30
N VAL A 166 -0.02 31.94 -6.25
CA VAL A 166 -0.57 33.09 -7.02
C VAL A 166 0.13 34.39 -6.63
N LEU A 167 0.32 34.63 -5.33
CA LEU A 167 1.05 35.80 -4.83
C LEU A 167 2.49 35.88 -5.35
N ALA A 168 3.16 34.74 -5.50
CA ALA A 168 4.52 34.67 -6.04
C ALA A 168 4.60 35.01 -7.55
N HIS A 169 3.50 34.86 -8.30
CA HIS A 169 3.44 35.06 -9.76
C HIS A 169 2.97 36.45 -10.19
N LEU A 170 2.20 37.16 -9.35
CA LEU A 170 1.66 38.48 -9.71
C LEU A 170 2.79 39.53 -9.89
N PRO A 171 3.05 40.02 -11.12
CA PRO A 171 4.07 41.04 -11.37
C PRO A 171 3.62 42.40 -10.83
N ASN A 172 4.53 43.14 -10.20
CA ASN A 172 4.43 44.56 -9.76
C ASN A 172 3.10 45.05 -9.15
N GLY A 173 3.09 45.27 -7.82
CA GLY A 173 1.96 45.84 -7.06
C GLY A 173 1.88 45.29 -5.63
N ARG A 174 0.93 45.79 -4.82
CA ARG A 174 0.55 45.22 -3.50
C ARG A 174 -0.89 44.66 -3.55
N PRO A 175 -1.17 43.61 -4.35
CA PRO A 175 -2.52 43.06 -4.45
C PRO A 175 -3.00 42.58 -3.06
N PRO A 176 -4.26 42.80 -2.68
CA PRO A 176 -4.80 42.30 -1.42
C PRO A 176 -4.82 40.78 -1.40
N LEU A 177 -4.55 40.16 -0.22
CA LEU A 177 -4.51 38.70 -0.07
C LEU A 177 -5.80 38.03 -0.55
N TRP A 178 -6.95 38.66 -0.31
CA TRP A 178 -8.25 38.16 -0.75
C TRP A 178 -8.37 38.03 -2.28
N GLN A 179 -7.75 38.94 -3.05
CA GLN A 179 -7.77 38.84 -4.51
C GLN A 179 -7.02 37.59 -4.99
N ALA A 180 -5.85 37.32 -4.40
CA ALA A 180 -5.09 36.10 -4.70
C ALA A 180 -5.84 34.84 -4.24
N ALA A 181 -6.47 34.89 -3.05
CA ALA A 181 -7.25 33.79 -2.50
C ALA A 181 -8.49 33.46 -3.34
N ARG A 182 -9.19 34.49 -3.83
CA ARG A 182 -10.31 34.35 -4.77
C ARG A 182 -9.86 33.79 -6.12
N ALA A 183 -8.71 34.23 -6.65
CA ALA A 183 -8.16 33.68 -7.88
C ALA A 183 -7.77 32.20 -7.72
N ALA A 184 -7.08 31.85 -6.61
CA ALA A 184 -6.74 30.48 -6.26
C ALA A 184 -7.99 29.60 -6.08
N GLY A 185 -9.00 30.10 -5.37
CA GLY A 185 -10.29 29.42 -5.20
C GLY A 185 -11.04 29.25 -6.52
N GLY A 186 -11.02 30.26 -7.39
CA GLY A 186 -11.61 30.17 -8.73
C GLY A 186 -10.95 29.11 -9.60
N MET A 187 -9.60 29.01 -9.58
CA MET A 187 -8.88 27.95 -10.28
C MET A 187 -9.17 26.56 -9.70
N ALA A 188 -9.23 26.44 -8.36
CA ALA A 188 -9.57 25.18 -7.69
C ALA A 188 -11.00 24.73 -8.04
N LEU A 189 -11.97 25.66 -8.03
CA LEU A 189 -13.35 25.39 -8.42
C LEU A 189 -13.48 25.03 -9.91
N ALA A 190 -12.72 25.68 -10.79
CA ALA A 190 -12.68 25.31 -12.21
C ALA A 190 -12.10 23.89 -12.43
N GLY A 191 -11.16 23.47 -11.59
CA GLY A 191 -10.61 22.11 -11.60
C GLY A 191 -11.49 21.06 -10.91
N ALA A 192 -12.42 21.47 -10.05
CA ALA A 192 -13.24 20.54 -9.25
C ALA A 192 -14.10 19.57 -10.09
N PRO A 193 -14.73 19.97 -11.21
CA PRO A 193 -15.44 19.02 -12.08
C PRO A 193 -14.52 17.94 -12.66
N ILE A 194 -13.31 18.32 -13.08
CA ILE A 194 -12.32 17.37 -13.60
C ILE A 194 -11.86 16.44 -12.48
N MET A 195 -11.63 16.98 -11.28
CA MET A 195 -11.28 16.18 -10.10
C MET A 195 -12.38 15.19 -9.72
N ALA A 196 -13.65 15.61 -9.72
CA ALA A 196 -14.80 14.75 -9.43
C ALA A 196 -14.97 13.65 -10.49
N LEU A 197 -14.80 14.01 -11.77
CA LEU A 197 -14.80 13.06 -12.88
C LEU A 197 -13.66 12.04 -12.75
N LEU A 198 -12.43 12.49 -12.48
CA LEU A 198 -11.29 11.63 -12.22
C LEU A 198 -11.59 10.72 -11.04
N PHE A 199 -12.09 11.24 -9.92
CA PHE A 199 -12.43 10.44 -8.75
C PHE A 199 -13.46 9.34 -9.06
N ALA A 200 -14.51 9.67 -9.82
CA ALA A 200 -15.59 8.74 -10.16
C ALA A 200 -15.17 7.69 -11.21
N LEU A 201 -14.37 8.08 -12.22
CA LEU A 201 -14.05 7.22 -13.37
C LEU A 201 -12.66 6.56 -13.30
N PHE A 202 -11.77 7.03 -12.42
CA PHE A 202 -10.44 6.44 -12.27
C PHE A 202 -10.57 4.96 -11.86
N PRO A 203 -9.97 4.02 -12.60
CA PRO A 203 -10.17 2.60 -12.35
C PRO A 203 -9.78 2.19 -10.93
N ARG A 204 -10.74 1.69 -10.16
CA ARG A 204 -10.49 1.15 -8.83
C ARG A 204 -9.97 -0.28 -8.99
N LEU A 205 -8.65 -0.40 -9.14
CA LEU A 205 -7.96 -1.69 -9.18
C LEU A 205 -7.70 -2.17 -7.74
N PRO A 206 -7.90 -3.45 -7.44
CA PRO A 206 -7.36 -4.05 -6.23
C PRO A 206 -5.84 -3.83 -6.18
N PRO A 207 -5.22 -3.73 -4.98
CA PRO A 207 -3.78 -3.60 -4.85
C PRO A 207 -3.06 -4.68 -5.68
N LEU A 208 -2.28 -4.27 -6.68
CA LEU A 208 -1.53 -5.20 -7.54
C LEU A 208 -0.33 -5.83 -6.82
N TRP A 209 -0.04 -5.35 -5.61
CA TRP A 209 1.05 -5.78 -4.75
C TRP A 209 0.43 -6.14 -3.39
N GLY A 210 0.28 -7.43 -3.12
CA GLY A 210 -0.10 -7.93 -1.80
C GLY A 210 1.10 -7.84 -0.84
N ILE A 211 1.61 -6.63 -0.61
CA ILE A 211 2.51 -6.38 0.50
C ILE A 211 1.58 -6.33 1.73
N PRO A 212 1.75 -7.19 2.74
CA PRO A 212 1.20 -6.90 4.05
C PRO A 212 1.91 -5.61 4.48
N THR A 213 1.27 -4.47 4.26
CA THR A 213 1.71 -3.27 4.93
C THR A 213 1.46 -3.54 6.41
N ASP A 214 2.53 -3.73 7.17
CA ASP A 214 2.53 -3.77 8.66
C ASP A 214 1.97 -2.47 9.30
N SER A 215 1.26 -1.64 8.53
CA SER A 215 0.80 -0.31 8.90
C SER A 215 -0.56 0.07 8.30
N THR A 216 -1.45 -0.88 7.99
CA THR A 216 -2.89 -0.56 7.94
C THR A 216 -3.49 -0.81 9.30
N ILE A 217 -3.67 0.29 10.04
CA ILE A 217 -4.33 0.40 11.34
C ILE A 217 -5.77 -0.13 11.20
N GLY A 218 -5.93 -1.45 11.27
CA GLY A 218 -7.17 -2.19 11.44
C GLY A 218 -7.16 -2.89 12.80
N ARG A 219 -6.79 -2.16 13.85
CA ARG A 219 -6.88 -2.67 15.23
C ARG A 219 -8.36 -2.67 15.64
N SER A 220 -9.15 -3.70 15.26
CA SER A 220 -10.30 -4.01 16.12
C SER A 220 -9.78 -4.47 17.46
N GLY A 221 -10.44 -4.02 18.52
CA GLY A 221 -10.02 -4.26 19.89
C GLY A 221 -10.18 -5.71 20.35
N LEU A 222 -11.11 -6.46 19.77
CA LEU A 222 -11.47 -7.78 20.29
C LEU A 222 -10.47 -8.87 19.86
N SER A 223 -9.79 -9.48 20.83
CA SER A 223 -8.88 -10.62 20.63
C SER A 223 -9.65 -11.95 20.55
N GLY A 224 -9.10 -12.93 19.82
CA GLY A 224 -9.62 -14.31 19.77
C GLY A 224 -9.31 -15.14 21.03
N GLN A 225 -8.48 -14.60 21.92
CA GLN A 225 -8.17 -15.14 23.25
C GLN A 225 -8.33 -14.03 24.29
N MET A 226 -8.55 -14.38 25.55
CA MET A 226 -8.69 -13.41 26.64
C MET A 226 -7.77 -13.77 27.80
N GLN A 227 -6.91 -12.84 28.19
CA GLN A 227 -6.27 -12.82 29.50
C GLN A 227 -6.90 -11.71 30.33
N VAL A 228 -7.08 -11.96 31.63
CA VAL A 228 -7.60 -10.95 32.56
C VAL A 228 -6.69 -9.71 32.52
N GLY A 229 -7.23 -8.58 32.06
CA GLY A 229 -6.55 -7.29 31.83
C GLY A 229 -6.55 -6.81 30.37
N ASP A 230 -6.88 -7.67 29.40
CA ASP A 230 -6.81 -7.35 27.96
C ASP A 230 -7.97 -6.46 27.50
N VAL A 231 -9.20 -6.72 27.96
CA VAL A 231 -10.42 -6.02 27.53
C VAL A 231 -10.48 -4.60 28.13
N ALA A 232 -9.91 -4.38 29.32
CA ALA A 232 -9.87 -3.07 29.96
C ALA A 232 -9.19 -1.98 29.11
N GLN A 233 -8.20 -2.33 28.28
CA GLN A 233 -7.52 -1.39 27.38
C GLN A 233 -8.46 -0.84 26.27
N LEU A 234 -9.49 -1.61 25.90
CA LEU A 234 -10.44 -1.23 24.85
C LEU A 234 -11.50 -0.25 25.35
N ALA A 235 -11.74 -0.22 26.65
CA ALA A 235 -12.76 0.63 27.26
C ALA A 235 -12.51 2.14 27.04
N LEU A 236 -11.29 2.53 26.67
CA LEU A 236 -10.90 3.90 26.37
C LEU A 236 -10.95 4.24 24.86
N ASP A 237 -11.28 3.28 24.00
CA ASP A 237 -11.26 3.46 22.55
C ASP A 237 -12.65 3.82 21.99
N GLU A 238 -12.82 5.09 21.63
CA GLU A 238 -14.09 5.63 21.10
C GLU A 238 -14.30 5.38 19.59
N ARG A 239 -13.40 4.64 18.92
CA ARG A 239 -13.57 4.27 17.51
C ARG A 239 -14.77 3.36 17.34
N VAL A 240 -15.42 3.44 16.18
CA VAL A 240 -16.57 2.58 15.85
C VAL A 240 -16.08 1.16 15.57
N ALA A 241 -16.76 0.16 16.11
CA ALA A 241 -16.55 -1.25 15.82
C ALA A 241 -17.54 -1.73 14.75
N LEU A 242 -18.82 -1.41 14.93
CA LEU A 242 -19.88 -1.74 14.00
C LEU A 242 -21.07 -0.77 14.12
N ARG A 243 -21.86 -0.69 13.06
CA ARG A 243 -23.13 0.05 13.02
C ARG A 243 -24.24 -0.89 12.64
N VAL A 244 -25.40 -0.75 13.28
CA VAL A 244 -26.53 -1.67 13.11
C VAL A 244 -27.79 -0.90 12.78
N ALA A 245 -28.46 -1.34 11.72
CA ALA A 245 -29.80 -0.89 11.38
C ALA A 245 -30.79 -2.01 11.68
N PHE A 246 -31.93 -1.65 12.28
CA PHE A 246 -33.05 -2.56 12.57
C PHE A 246 -34.26 -2.12 11.74
N PRO A 247 -34.46 -2.68 10.53
CA PRO A 247 -35.55 -2.26 9.65
C PRO A 247 -36.95 -2.41 10.27
N ASP A 248 -37.11 -3.42 11.15
CA ASP A 248 -38.39 -3.79 11.75
C ASP A 248 -38.56 -3.28 13.20
N GLY A 249 -37.67 -2.37 13.64
CA GLY A 249 -37.63 -1.87 15.02
C GLY A 249 -36.54 -2.53 15.86
N ALA A 250 -35.87 -1.74 16.70
CA ALA A 250 -34.76 -2.20 17.52
C ALA A 250 -35.24 -2.87 18.83
N PRO A 251 -34.58 -3.94 19.29
CA PRO A 251 -34.84 -4.51 20.61
C PRO A 251 -34.36 -3.55 21.72
N PRO A 252 -34.78 -3.74 22.97
CA PRO A 252 -34.27 -2.94 24.09
C PRO A 252 -32.74 -3.05 24.18
N ARG A 253 -32.09 -1.99 24.66
CA ARG A 253 -30.62 -1.86 24.65
C ARG A 253 -29.92 -3.02 25.38
N GLU A 254 -30.52 -3.49 26.47
CA GLU A 254 -30.08 -4.66 27.24
C GLU A 254 -30.14 -6.00 26.48
N ALA A 255 -30.84 -6.07 25.35
CA ALA A 255 -30.86 -7.25 24.49
C ALA A 255 -29.80 -7.19 23.37
N LEU A 256 -29.09 -6.06 23.21
CA LEU A 256 -28.07 -5.86 22.18
C LEU A 256 -26.72 -6.47 22.59
N TYR A 257 -26.62 -7.79 22.51
CA TYR A 257 -25.36 -8.52 22.65
C TYR A 257 -24.85 -8.97 21.29
N PHE A 258 -23.76 -8.36 20.84
CA PHE A 258 -23.05 -8.73 19.62
C PHE A 258 -21.95 -9.71 19.97
N ARG A 259 -22.18 -10.97 19.66
CA ARG A 259 -21.26 -12.06 20.03
C ARG A 259 -20.05 -12.08 19.10
N GLY A 260 -18.88 -12.27 19.71
CA GLY A 260 -17.64 -12.60 19.05
C GLY A 260 -17.17 -14.01 19.46
N PRO A 261 -15.87 -14.19 19.76
CA PRO A 261 -15.28 -15.44 20.21
C PRO A 261 -15.92 -16.02 21.48
N VAL A 262 -16.17 -17.34 21.47
CA VAL A 262 -16.54 -18.14 22.63
C VAL A 262 -15.31 -18.89 23.12
N LEU A 263 -14.92 -18.64 24.36
CA LEU A 263 -13.70 -19.13 24.99
C LEU A 263 -14.04 -20.21 26.02
N ARG A 264 -13.49 -21.41 25.79
CA ARG A 264 -13.85 -22.64 26.51
C ARG A 264 -12.68 -23.29 27.22
N VAL A 265 -11.46 -23.15 26.70
CA VAL A 265 -10.26 -23.74 27.28
C VAL A 265 -9.58 -22.71 28.17
N PHE A 266 -9.38 -23.06 29.44
CA PHE A 266 -8.69 -22.22 30.41
C PHE A 266 -7.40 -22.89 30.88
N ASP A 267 -6.26 -22.26 30.62
CA ASP A 267 -4.93 -22.78 30.99
C ASP A 267 -4.43 -22.31 32.37
N GLY A 268 -5.28 -21.58 33.10
CA GLY A 268 -4.97 -21.02 34.42
C GLY A 268 -4.75 -19.52 34.37
N ARG A 269 -4.45 -18.95 33.19
CA ARG A 269 -4.31 -17.50 33.00
C ARG A 269 -5.05 -16.97 31.76
N ARG A 270 -5.14 -17.77 30.70
CA ARG A 270 -5.71 -17.40 29.41
C ARG A 270 -6.90 -18.29 29.06
N TRP A 271 -7.88 -17.65 28.44
CA TRP A 271 -9.06 -18.27 27.85
C TRP A 271 -8.91 -18.34 26.34
N ARG A 272 -9.14 -19.53 25.77
CA ARG A 272 -9.02 -19.81 24.34
C ARG A 272 -10.26 -20.53 23.80
N PRO A 273 -10.61 -20.34 22.52
CA PRO A 273 -11.70 -21.05 21.88
C PRO A 273 -11.33 -22.52 21.63
N LEU A 274 -12.34 -23.36 21.46
CA LEU A 274 -12.15 -24.76 21.07
C LEU A 274 -11.97 -24.93 19.56
N HIS A 275 -12.58 -24.05 18.77
CA HIS A 275 -12.56 -24.06 17.31
C HIS A 275 -12.05 -22.73 16.75
N GLY A 276 -11.46 -22.75 15.56
CA GLY A 276 -10.98 -21.57 14.83
C GLY A 276 -9.46 -21.40 14.79
N PRO A 277 -8.95 -20.28 14.24
CA PRO A 277 -7.53 -19.99 14.09
C PRO A 277 -6.83 -19.74 15.42
N ASP A 278 -7.54 -19.23 16.44
CA ASP A 278 -7.00 -18.94 17.77
C ASP A 278 -7.27 -20.10 18.76
N ALA A 279 -7.67 -21.28 18.27
CA ALA A 279 -8.05 -22.43 19.09
C ALA A 279 -6.90 -22.95 19.95
N ALA A 280 -7.23 -23.52 21.11
CA ALA A 280 -6.25 -24.18 21.96
C ALA A 280 -5.63 -25.40 21.25
N GLY A 281 -4.30 -25.45 21.17
CA GLY A 281 -3.57 -26.60 20.62
C GLY A 281 -3.60 -27.81 21.56
N GLY A 282 -3.48 -29.01 20.99
CA GLY A 282 -3.36 -30.25 21.76
C GLY A 282 -4.68 -30.84 22.29
N MET A 283 -5.84 -30.36 21.82
CA MET A 283 -7.13 -30.92 22.22
C MET A 283 -7.35 -32.32 21.61
N PRO A 284 -7.83 -33.31 22.40
CA PRO A 284 -8.16 -34.64 21.90
C PRO A 284 -9.09 -34.60 20.67
N PRO A 285 -8.73 -35.26 19.55
CA PRO A 285 -9.56 -35.24 18.32
C PRO A 285 -11.00 -35.71 18.55
N MET A 286 -11.21 -36.64 19.49
CA MET A 286 -12.53 -37.13 19.85
C MET A 286 -13.43 -36.04 20.45
N LEU A 287 -12.87 -35.12 21.27
CA LEU A 287 -13.64 -34.01 21.85
C LEU A 287 -14.04 -33.01 20.77
N LEU A 288 -13.15 -32.72 19.82
CA LEU A 288 -13.45 -31.84 18.69
C LEU A 288 -14.52 -32.45 17.77
N GLN A 289 -14.46 -33.76 17.52
CA GLN A 289 -15.40 -34.44 16.65
C GLN A 289 -16.81 -34.60 17.27
N GLN A 290 -16.90 -34.63 18.60
CA GLN A 290 -18.16 -34.71 19.34
C GLN A 290 -18.77 -33.34 19.65
N ASP A 291 -18.04 -32.25 19.43
CA ASP A 291 -18.54 -30.90 19.67
C ASP A 291 -19.50 -30.47 18.56
N THR A 292 -20.78 -30.41 18.89
CA THR A 292 -21.85 -30.01 17.97
C THR A 292 -22.62 -28.84 18.58
N ALA A 293 -23.19 -27.98 17.73
CA ALA A 293 -23.95 -26.82 18.20
C ALA A 293 -25.22 -27.17 18.99
N GLY A 294 -25.60 -28.46 18.98
CA GLY A 294 -26.94 -28.93 19.36
C GLY A 294 -28.03 -28.31 18.48
N ARG A 295 -29.28 -28.67 18.76
CA ARG A 295 -30.44 -28.07 18.10
C ARG A 295 -30.66 -26.66 18.60
N PHE A 296 -30.91 -25.75 17.66
CA PHE A 296 -31.41 -24.40 17.93
C PHE A 296 -32.92 -24.37 17.73
N GLN A 297 -33.65 -23.90 18.74
CA GLN A 297 -35.11 -23.79 18.72
C GLN A 297 -35.52 -22.34 18.99
N PRO A 298 -35.97 -21.60 17.96
CA PRO A 298 -36.51 -20.25 18.17
C PRO A 298 -37.85 -20.34 18.90
N THR A 299 -38.04 -19.54 19.96
CA THR A 299 -39.30 -19.46 20.71
C THR A 299 -40.01 -18.12 20.51
N GLY A 300 -39.43 -17.22 19.70
CA GLY A 300 -40.01 -15.93 19.35
C GLY A 300 -39.71 -15.51 17.91
N PRO A 301 -40.26 -14.37 17.45
CA PRO A 301 -40.10 -13.88 16.08
C PRO A 301 -38.64 -13.55 15.75
N GLY A 302 -38.29 -13.67 14.48
CA GLY A 302 -36.98 -13.29 13.97
C GLY A 302 -36.86 -11.77 13.84
N LEU A 303 -35.77 -11.23 14.37
CA LEU A 303 -35.37 -9.84 14.26
C LEU A 303 -34.37 -9.69 13.11
N ARG A 304 -34.76 -9.01 12.03
CA ARG A 304 -33.84 -8.68 10.94
C ARG A 304 -32.99 -7.48 11.29
N TYR A 305 -31.71 -7.54 10.94
CA TYR A 305 -30.79 -6.44 11.14
C TYR A 305 -29.70 -6.42 10.06
N GLN A 306 -29.19 -5.22 9.79
CA GLN A 306 -28.09 -5.00 8.86
C GLN A 306 -26.91 -4.42 9.64
N VAL A 307 -25.74 -5.02 9.48
CA VAL A 307 -24.51 -4.58 10.13
C VAL A 307 -23.55 -4.01 9.10
N THR A 308 -22.99 -2.84 9.39
CA THR A 308 -21.76 -2.31 8.77
C THR A 308 -20.64 -2.45 9.78
N MET A 309 -19.74 -3.41 9.56
CA MET A 309 -18.61 -3.72 10.44
C MET A 309 -17.33 -3.06 9.90
N GLU A 310 -16.59 -2.39 10.78
CA GLU A 310 -15.28 -1.81 10.46
C GLU A 310 -14.21 -2.92 10.34
N PRO A 311 -13.08 -2.67 9.63
CA PRO A 311 -12.01 -3.65 9.48
C PRO A 311 -11.49 -4.19 10.83
N SER A 312 -11.54 -5.50 11.01
CA SER A 312 -11.12 -6.15 12.26
C SER A 312 -9.78 -6.88 12.16
N LEU A 313 -9.32 -7.20 10.96
CA LEU A 313 -8.22 -8.13 10.71
C LEU A 313 -8.45 -9.51 11.35
N ARG A 314 -9.70 -9.83 11.69
CA ARG A 314 -10.12 -11.11 12.25
C ARG A 314 -11.15 -11.77 11.34
N PRO A 315 -11.23 -13.11 11.33
CA PRO A 315 -12.13 -13.82 10.44
C PRO A 315 -13.58 -13.90 10.93
N TRP A 316 -13.89 -13.59 12.19
CA TRP A 316 -15.26 -13.72 12.72
C TRP A 316 -16.14 -12.50 12.47
N LEU A 317 -17.43 -12.75 12.27
CA LEU A 317 -18.51 -11.76 12.16
C LEU A 317 -19.12 -11.49 13.54
N LEU A 318 -19.40 -10.22 13.81
CA LEU A 318 -20.02 -9.77 15.07
C LEU A 318 -21.55 -9.75 14.97
N THR A 319 -22.16 -10.93 15.01
CA THR A 319 -23.61 -11.09 14.92
C THR A 319 -24.31 -10.82 16.25
N LEU A 320 -25.58 -10.42 16.23
CA LEU A 320 -26.41 -10.50 17.42
C LEU A 320 -26.47 -11.95 17.92
N GLU A 321 -26.56 -12.13 19.23
CA GLU A 321 -26.83 -13.43 19.82
C GLU A 321 -28.03 -14.11 19.15
N ALA A 322 -28.01 -15.45 19.12
CA ALA A 322 -29.11 -16.23 18.57
C ALA A 322 -29.37 -15.98 17.07
N THR A 323 -28.31 -15.84 16.28
CA THR A 323 -28.36 -15.79 14.81
C THR A 323 -28.07 -17.19 14.24
N PRO A 324 -29.10 -18.06 14.04
CA PRO A 324 -28.90 -19.44 13.62
C PRO A 324 -28.62 -19.60 12.12
N THR A 325 -28.98 -18.61 11.31
CA THR A 325 -28.81 -18.61 9.86
C THR A 325 -27.57 -17.84 9.45
N ALA A 326 -26.87 -18.31 8.41
CA ALA A 326 -25.68 -17.64 7.90
C ALA A 326 -25.97 -16.19 7.49
N PRO A 327 -25.19 -15.21 7.98
CA PRO A 327 -25.30 -13.83 7.53
C PRO A 327 -25.07 -13.72 6.03
N VAL A 328 -25.88 -12.91 5.35
CA VAL A 328 -25.75 -12.65 3.92
C VAL A 328 -24.89 -11.41 3.73
N ILE A 329 -23.70 -11.58 3.14
CA ILE A 329 -22.79 -10.47 2.85
C ILE A 329 -23.36 -9.66 1.69
N THR A 330 -23.73 -8.41 1.95
CA THR A 330 -24.35 -7.51 0.96
C THR A 330 -23.35 -6.56 0.32
N ALA A 331 -22.24 -6.24 1.00
CA ALA A 331 -21.13 -5.49 0.41
C ALA A 331 -19.81 -5.82 1.12
N ALA A 332 -18.73 -6.02 0.36
CA ALA A 332 -17.41 -6.32 0.91
C ALA A 332 -16.29 -5.80 -0.01
N GLY A 333 -15.10 -5.61 0.55
CA GLY A 333 -13.87 -5.34 -0.19
C GLY A 333 -13.47 -6.47 -1.15
N ALA A 334 -12.54 -6.16 -2.07
CA ALA A 334 -12.04 -7.12 -3.05
C ALA A 334 -11.30 -8.28 -2.34
N GLY A 335 -11.89 -9.47 -2.32
CA GLY A 335 -11.32 -10.67 -1.69
C GLY A 335 -12.24 -11.33 -0.64
N VAL A 336 -13.27 -10.62 -0.17
CA VAL A 336 -14.30 -11.13 0.76
C VAL A 336 -15.68 -11.24 0.10
N GLY A 337 -15.91 -10.51 -1.00
CA GLY A 337 -17.15 -10.62 -1.78
C GLY A 337 -17.35 -12.02 -2.37
N GLY A 338 -18.50 -12.64 -2.08
CA GLY A 338 -18.85 -13.99 -2.52
C GLY A 338 -18.41 -15.12 -1.58
N LEU A 339 -17.76 -14.82 -0.44
CA LEU A 339 -17.49 -15.81 0.60
C LEU A 339 -18.77 -16.12 1.39
N SER A 340 -18.99 -17.39 1.71
CA SER A 340 -20.06 -17.82 2.60
C SER A 340 -19.53 -17.91 4.04
N PRO A 341 -20.20 -17.27 5.02
CA PRO A 341 -19.85 -17.46 6.41
C PRO A 341 -20.01 -18.91 6.86
N GLN A 342 -19.05 -19.42 7.62
CA GLN A 342 -19.04 -20.75 8.21
C GLN A 342 -19.49 -20.67 9.68
N ALA A 343 -20.34 -21.61 10.10
CA ALA A 343 -20.78 -21.74 11.48
C ALA A 343 -19.81 -22.59 12.30
N THR A 344 -19.65 -22.28 13.58
CA THR A 344 -19.01 -23.19 14.56
C THR A 344 -20.04 -23.84 15.47
N ALA A 345 -19.64 -24.90 16.17
CA ALA A 345 -20.43 -25.52 17.24
C ALA A 345 -20.83 -24.50 18.33
N ASP A 346 -19.99 -23.50 18.56
CA ASP A 346 -20.29 -22.41 19.49
C ASP A 346 -21.25 -21.36 18.91
N ARG A 347 -21.85 -21.60 17.74
CA ARG A 347 -22.83 -20.72 17.05
C ARG A 347 -22.25 -19.35 16.68
N GLN A 348 -20.96 -19.32 16.34
CA GLN A 348 -20.27 -18.14 15.83
C GLN A 348 -20.15 -18.22 14.30
N TRP A 349 -20.00 -17.08 13.63
CA TRP A 349 -19.90 -16.98 12.17
C TRP A 349 -18.54 -16.46 11.73
N TRP A 350 -17.90 -17.14 10.76
CA TRP A 350 -16.51 -16.92 10.39
C TRP A 350 -16.35 -16.89 8.89
N LEU A 351 -15.38 -16.14 8.41
CA LEU A 351 -14.95 -16.12 7.02
C LEU A 351 -13.62 -16.88 6.90
N PRO A 352 -13.36 -17.52 5.75
CA PRO A 352 -12.09 -18.21 5.51
C PRO A 352 -10.89 -17.25 5.40
N ARG A 353 -11.12 -15.93 5.51
CA ARG A 353 -10.11 -14.88 5.44
C ARG A 353 -10.40 -13.78 6.46
N PRO A 354 -9.38 -13.08 6.97
CA PRO A 354 -9.57 -11.91 7.82
C PRO A 354 -10.34 -10.79 7.12
N ILE A 355 -11.12 -10.03 7.90
CA ILE A 355 -11.87 -8.85 7.43
C ILE A 355 -10.92 -7.65 7.39
N THR A 356 -10.39 -7.34 6.21
CA THR A 356 -9.43 -6.24 6.00
C THR A 356 -10.06 -4.93 5.58
N ASP A 357 -11.32 -4.97 5.14
CA ASP A 357 -12.09 -3.82 4.65
C ASP A 357 -13.45 -3.77 5.36
N VAL A 358 -14.15 -2.63 5.24
CA VAL A 358 -15.52 -2.47 5.75
C VAL A 358 -16.41 -3.55 5.12
N LEU A 359 -17.13 -4.28 5.99
CA LEU A 359 -17.99 -5.39 5.61
C LEU A 359 -19.44 -5.07 5.96
N ARG A 360 -20.36 -5.27 5.01
CA ARG A 360 -21.80 -5.17 5.24
C ARG A 360 -22.46 -6.52 5.08
N TYR A 361 -23.29 -6.88 6.05
CA TYR A 361 -24.06 -8.10 6.02
C TYR A 361 -25.43 -7.93 6.66
N GLU A 362 -26.36 -8.78 6.24
CA GLU A 362 -27.71 -8.89 6.79
C GLU A 362 -27.86 -10.22 7.50
N ALA A 363 -28.56 -10.21 8.64
CA ALA A 363 -28.75 -11.38 9.46
C ALA A 363 -30.10 -11.34 10.19
N VAL A 364 -30.52 -12.50 10.68
CA VAL A 364 -31.76 -12.68 11.43
C VAL A 364 -31.43 -13.32 12.78
N ALA A 365 -31.74 -12.61 13.86
CA ALA A 365 -31.55 -13.09 15.22
C ALA A 365 -32.90 -13.49 15.84
N HIS A 366 -32.91 -14.47 16.74
CA HIS A 366 -34.08 -14.86 17.53
C HIS A 366 -33.77 -14.66 19.02
N PRO A 367 -33.96 -13.45 19.58
CA PRO A 367 -33.59 -13.15 20.97
C PRO A 367 -34.18 -14.17 21.96
N ALA A 368 -35.45 -14.53 21.79
CA ALA A 368 -36.08 -15.62 22.52
C ALA A 368 -35.81 -16.96 21.81
N HIS A 369 -34.95 -17.78 22.42
CA HIS A 369 -34.53 -19.07 21.86
C HIS A 369 -34.11 -20.06 22.95
N ARG A 370 -34.06 -21.34 22.59
CA ARG A 370 -33.36 -22.41 23.33
C ARG A 370 -32.31 -23.04 22.43
N SER A 371 -31.16 -23.41 22.99
CA SER A 371 -30.06 -23.95 22.18
C SER A 371 -29.17 -24.90 22.94
N GLY A 372 -28.81 -26.01 22.31
CA GLY A 372 -27.81 -26.94 22.86
C GLY A 372 -28.31 -27.75 24.06
N ALA A 373 -29.63 -27.89 24.25
CA ALA A 373 -30.21 -28.76 25.28
C ALA A 373 -29.87 -30.25 25.04
N ASP A 374 -29.63 -30.61 23.78
CA ASP A 374 -29.23 -31.94 23.31
C ASP A 374 -27.71 -32.08 23.11
N ALA A 375 -26.91 -31.15 23.64
CA ALA A 375 -25.46 -31.21 23.52
C ALA A 375 -24.90 -32.52 24.14
N PRO A 376 -23.99 -33.23 23.46
CA PRO A 376 -23.40 -34.45 23.99
C PRO A 376 -22.69 -34.19 25.33
N ARG A 377 -22.91 -35.06 26.32
CA ARG A 377 -22.28 -34.90 27.66
C ARG A 377 -20.75 -34.85 27.59
N GLN A 378 -20.13 -35.55 26.63
CA GLN A 378 -18.69 -35.49 26.40
C GLN A 378 -18.24 -34.10 25.91
N ALA A 379 -19.01 -33.43 25.04
CA ALA A 379 -18.67 -32.09 24.55
C ALA A 379 -18.69 -31.04 25.68
N LEU A 380 -19.48 -31.26 26.73
CA LEU A 380 -19.57 -30.40 27.91
C LEU A 380 -18.43 -30.63 28.93
N HIS A 381 -17.54 -31.61 28.70
CA HIS A 381 -16.44 -31.90 29.62
C HIS A 381 -15.43 -30.73 29.66
N VAL A 382 -15.02 -30.22 28.50
CA VAL A 382 -14.09 -29.09 28.39
C VAL A 382 -14.62 -27.82 29.09
N ASP A 383 -15.95 -27.68 29.15
CA ASP A 383 -16.61 -26.56 29.79
C ASP A 383 -16.70 -26.68 31.31
N ARG A 384 -16.20 -27.77 31.90
CA ARG A 384 -16.08 -28.01 33.35
C ARG A 384 -14.62 -28.12 33.82
N GLU A 385 -13.69 -28.31 32.89
CA GLU A 385 -12.27 -28.47 33.21
C GLU A 385 -11.67 -27.19 33.81
N LEU A 386 -10.89 -27.39 34.87
CA LEU A 386 -10.01 -26.41 35.48
C LEU A 386 -8.60 -27.01 35.62
N PRO A 387 -7.55 -26.24 35.34
CA PRO A 387 -6.18 -26.73 35.44
C PRO A 387 -5.78 -26.96 36.91
N PRO A 388 -5.05 -28.05 37.21
CA PRO A 388 -4.65 -28.35 38.58
C PRO A 388 -3.68 -27.29 39.11
N GLY A 389 -3.81 -26.97 40.41
CA GLY A 389 -2.91 -26.04 41.10
C GLY A 389 -3.16 -24.55 40.82
N TYR A 390 -4.33 -24.19 40.29
CA TYR A 390 -4.77 -22.79 40.12
C TYR A 390 -6.07 -22.54 40.88
N ASN A 391 -6.22 -21.33 41.42
CA ASN A 391 -7.38 -20.84 42.18
C ASN A 391 -7.86 -21.79 43.30
N PRO A 392 -6.97 -22.25 44.19
CA PRO A 392 -7.31 -23.22 45.24
C PRO A 392 -8.37 -22.71 46.22
N ARG A 393 -8.43 -21.40 46.51
CA ARG A 393 -9.44 -20.85 47.44
C ARG A 393 -10.81 -20.84 46.80
N THR A 394 -10.90 -20.50 45.50
CA THR A 394 -12.14 -20.55 44.73
C THR A 394 -12.66 -21.99 44.65
N LEU A 395 -11.80 -22.97 44.41
CA LEU A 395 -12.15 -24.39 44.42
C LEU A 395 -12.69 -24.84 45.79
N ALA A 396 -12.00 -24.50 46.88
CA ALA A 396 -12.42 -24.83 48.23
C ALA A 396 -13.78 -24.18 48.61
N TRP A 397 -13.98 -22.92 48.21
CA TRP A 397 -15.23 -22.19 48.43
C TRP A 397 -16.39 -22.77 47.62
N ALA A 398 -16.19 -23.11 46.35
CA ALA A 398 -17.20 -23.79 45.55
C ALA A 398 -17.62 -25.12 46.19
N GLN A 399 -16.66 -25.93 46.65
CA GLN A 399 -16.94 -27.20 47.32
C GLN A 399 -17.61 -27.03 48.69
N SER A 400 -17.33 -25.96 49.43
CA SER A 400 -18.05 -25.67 50.69
C SER A 400 -19.48 -25.23 50.41
N LEU A 401 -19.67 -24.33 49.46
CA LEU A 401 -20.99 -23.83 49.05
C LEU A 401 -21.91 -24.96 48.59
N ARG A 402 -21.38 -25.91 47.82
CA ARG A 402 -22.13 -27.08 47.35
C ARG A 402 -22.57 -28.00 48.50
N ARG A 403 -21.71 -28.20 49.50
CA ARG A 403 -22.03 -28.99 50.71
C ARG A 403 -23.04 -28.29 51.61
N GLU A 404 -22.89 -26.98 51.82
CA GLU A 404 -23.79 -26.17 52.66
C GLU A 404 -25.23 -26.16 52.13
N LEU A 405 -25.39 -26.11 50.81
CA LEU A 405 -26.71 -26.10 50.16
C LEU A 405 -27.31 -27.51 49.95
N GLY A 406 -26.61 -28.56 50.36
CA GLY A 406 -27.09 -29.94 50.25
C GLY A 406 -27.17 -30.48 48.82
N GLU A 407 -26.15 -30.21 47.97
CA GLU A 407 -26.07 -30.73 46.59
C GLU A 407 -27.27 -30.34 45.69
N PRO A 408 -27.66 -29.04 45.63
CA PRO A 408 -28.86 -28.64 44.90
C PRO A 408 -28.63 -28.64 43.38
N PRO A 409 -29.70 -28.59 42.57
CA PRO A 409 -29.59 -28.47 41.11
C PRO A 409 -28.79 -27.25 40.64
N ALA A 410 -28.16 -27.35 39.46
CA ALA A 410 -27.30 -26.30 38.91
C ALA A 410 -27.89 -24.86 38.92
N PRO A 411 -29.18 -24.62 38.61
CA PRO A 411 -29.75 -23.27 38.69
C PRO A 411 -29.67 -22.63 40.08
N VAL A 412 -29.81 -23.43 41.15
CA VAL A 412 -29.73 -22.95 42.54
C VAL A 412 -28.30 -22.56 42.90
N LEU A 413 -27.31 -23.34 42.44
CA LEU A 413 -25.89 -23.05 42.62
C LEU A 413 -25.47 -21.77 41.87
N VAL A 414 -25.94 -21.61 40.63
CA VAL A 414 -25.70 -20.40 39.83
C VAL A 414 -26.25 -19.16 40.54
N GLU A 415 -27.50 -19.22 41.02
CA GLU A 415 -28.12 -18.11 41.76
C GLU A 415 -27.38 -17.83 43.08
N ALA A 416 -26.87 -18.85 43.77
CA ALA A 416 -26.07 -18.65 44.98
C ALA A 416 -24.78 -17.87 44.71
N VAL A 417 -24.07 -18.15 43.61
CA VAL A 417 -22.86 -17.41 43.21
C VAL A 417 -23.22 -15.98 42.76
N LEU A 418 -24.31 -15.79 42.03
CA LEU A 418 -24.78 -14.46 41.60
C LEU A 418 -25.23 -13.60 42.80
N ARG A 419 -25.91 -14.20 43.77
CA ARG A 419 -26.24 -13.53 45.04
C ARG A 419 -24.99 -13.11 45.79
N HIS A 420 -23.97 -13.97 45.82
CA HIS A 420 -22.68 -13.62 46.43
C HIS A 420 -22.03 -12.40 45.74
N LEU A 421 -22.07 -12.30 44.40
CA LEU A 421 -21.62 -11.11 43.66
C LEU A 421 -22.41 -9.85 44.01
N ARG A 422 -23.72 -9.97 44.20
CA ARG A 422 -24.60 -8.84 44.52
C ARG A 422 -24.38 -8.32 45.93
N GLU A 423 -24.22 -9.22 46.90
CA GLU A 423 -24.16 -8.90 48.33
C GLU A 423 -22.73 -8.68 48.85
N GLY A 424 -21.71 -9.21 48.16
CA GLY A 424 -20.32 -9.25 48.63
C GLY A 424 -19.51 -7.95 48.49
N GLY A 425 -20.13 -6.86 48.04
CA GLY A 425 -19.50 -5.53 47.94
C GLY A 425 -18.50 -5.39 46.78
N TYR A 426 -18.72 -6.14 45.69
CA TYR A 426 -17.86 -6.09 44.50
C TYR A 426 -18.03 -4.77 43.74
N ARG A 427 -16.95 -4.25 43.13
CA ARG A 427 -16.94 -2.97 42.40
C ARG A 427 -16.47 -3.13 40.95
N TYR A 428 -17.17 -2.47 40.02
CA TYR A 428 -16.77 -2.35 38.63
C TYR A 428 -15.82 -1.17 38.41
N THR A 429 -14.64 -1.37 37.81
CA THR A 429 -13.61 -0.32 37.60
C THR A 429 -12.73 -0.56 36.37
N LEU A 430 -12.21 0.52 35.74
CA LEU A 430 -11.21 0.48 34.67
C LEU A 430 -9.78 0.23 35.17
N GLU A 431 -9.53 0.46 36.46
CA GLU A 431 -8.20 0.33 37.08
C GLU A 431 -8.23 -0.68 38.24
N PRO A 432 -8.47 -1.98 37.97
CA PRO A 432 -8.52 -2.99 39.02
C PRO A 432 -7.13 -3.39 39.55
N GLY A 433 -6.07 -2.83 38.96
CA GLY A 433 -4.66 -3.18 39.21
C GLY A 433 -4.26 -4.49 38.53
N VAL A 434 -2.99 -4.87 38.67
CA VAL A 434 -2.45 -6.09 38.04
C VAL A 434 -2.77 -7.31 38.91
N TYR A 435 -3.53 -8.26 38.38
CA TYR A 435 -3.79 -9.55 39.02
C TYR A 435 -2.60 -10.51 38.85
N GLY A 436 -2.36 -11.34 39.85
CA GLY A 436 -1.29 -12.34 39.90
C GLY A 436 -1.61 -13.63 39.15
N ARG A 437 -1.25 -14.78 39.75
CA ARG A 437 -1.44 -16.11 39.15
C ARG A 437 -2.88 -16.59 39.29
N ASP A 438 -3.45 -16.48 40.48
CA ASP A 438 -4.75 -17.03 40.86
C ASP A 438 -5.83 -15.95 40.76
N THR A 439 -6.18 -15.63 39.51
CA THR A 439 -7.01 -14.46 39.18
C THR A 439 -8.41 -14.49 39.81
N ALA A 440 -9.03 -15.67 39.94
CA ALA A 440 -10.33 -15.80 40.58
C ALA A 440 -10.23 -15.65 42.10
N ASP A 441 -9.18 -16.21 42.73
CA ASP A 441 -8.97 -16.07 44.18
C ASP A 441 -8.78 -14.59 44.57
N GLU A 442 -7.96 -13.86 43.81
CA GLU A 442 -7.75 -12.43 44.03
C GLU A 442 -9.04 -11.62 43.82
N PHE A 443 -9.87 -11.99 42.85
CA PHE A 443 -11.15 -11.31 42.60
C PHE A 443 -12.14 -11.54 43.74
N TRP A 444 -12.40 -12.81 44.09
CA TRP A 444 -13.41 -13.19 45.07
C TRP A 444 -13.05 -12.73 46.49
N PHE A 445 -11.78 -12.87 46.88
CA PHE A 445 -11.43 -12.75 48.31
C PHE A 445 -10.59 -11.53 48.66
N ASP A 446 -9.79 -11.02 47.73
CA ASP A 446 -8.77 -10.01 48.08
C ASP A 446 -9.17 -8.61 47.59
N ARG A 447 -9.36 -8.44 46.27
CA ARG A 447 -9.59 -7.11 45.67
C ARG A 447 -11.05 -6.72 45.61
N ARG A 448 -11.93 -7.67 45.31
CA ARG A 448 -13.37 -7.45 45.06
C ARG A 448 -13.66 -6.31 44.07
N ALA A 449 -12.73 -6.07 43.14
CA ALA A 449 -12.83 -4.99 42.17
C ALA A 449 -12.26 -5.44 40.83
N GLY A 450 -13.01 -5.28 39.76
CA GLY A 450 -12.64 -5.85 38.45
C GLY A 450 -13.36 -5.19 37.30
N PHE A 451 -12.82 -5.40 36.09
CA PHE A 451 -13.51 -5.09 34.84
C PHE A 451 -14.35 -6.30 34.36
N CYS A 452 -15.13 -6.17 33.29
CA CYS A 452 -16.10 -7.20 32.87
C CYS A 452 -15.45 -8.57 32.64
N GLU A 453 -14.23 -8.62 32.10
CA GLU A 453 -13.45 -9.85 31.93
C GLU A 453 -13.06 -10.52 33.26
N HIS A 454 -12.78 -9.75 34.31
CA HIS A 454 -12.42 -10.28 35.63
C HIS A 454 -13.63 -10.95 36.26
N ILE A 455 -14.77 -10.26 36.20
CA ILE A 455 -16.04 -10.71 36.75
C ILE A 455 -16.53 -11.96 36.00
N ALA A 456 -16.54 -11.93 34.66
CA ALA A 456 -16.95 -13.06 33.83
C ALA A 456 -16.02 -14.28 34.03
N SER A 457 -14.70 -14.08 34.02
CA SER A 457 -13.72 -15.16 34.24
C SER A 457 -13.86 -15.79 35.62
N ALA A 458 -13.90 -14.98 36.68
CA ALA A 458 -14.00 -15.49 38.06
C ALA A 458 -15.33 -16.22 38.30
N PHE A 459 -16.42 -15.72 37.69
CA PHE A 459 -17.73 -16.38 37.71
C PHE A 459 -17.70 -17.75 37.02
N VAL A 460 -17.15 -17.84 35.80
CA VAL A 460 -17.04 -19.11 35.08
C VAL A 460 -16.15 -20.10 35.84
N ILE A 461 -15.03 -19.67 36.42
CA ILE A 461 -14.16 -20.55 37.23
C ILE A 461 -14.90 -21.11 38.44
N ALA A 462 -15.69 -20.28 39.15
CA ALA A 462 -16.50 -20.74 40.27
C ALA A 462 -17.56 -21.77 39.85
N LEU A 463 -18.23 -21.56 38.71
CA LEU A 463 -19.21 -22.53 38.19
C LEU A 463 -18.57 -23.85 37.77
N ARG A 464 -17.40 -23.81 37.12
CA ARG A 464 -16.65 -25.01 36.77
C ARG A 464 -16.19 -25.78 38.02
N ALA A 465 -15.78 -25.06 39.07
CA ALA A 465 -15.45 -25.65 40.36
C ALA A 465 -16.66 -26.33 41.05
N LEU A 466 -17.88 -25.93 40.68
CA LEU A 466 -19.14 -26.55 41.09
C LEU A 466 -19.58 -27.72 40.18
N ASP A 467 -18.77 -28.11 39.19
CA ASP A 467 -19.09 -29.10 38.15
C ASP A 467 -20.23 -28.67 37.21
N ILE A 468 -20.41 -27.36 37.01
CA ILE A 468 -21.39 -26.79 36.09
C ILE A 468 -20.68 -26.37 34.79
N PRO A 469 -21.09 -26.87 33.60
CA PRO A 469 -20.47 -26.46 32.35
C PRO A 469 -20.73 -24.97 32.08
N ALA A 470 -19.65 -24.20 31.99
CA ALA A 470 -19.70 -22.76 31.80
C ALA A 470 -18.54 -22.29 30.91
N ARG A 471 -18.76 -21.23 30.14
CA ARG A 471 -17.78 -20.67 29.21
C ARG A 471 -17.88 -19.16 29.12
N VAL A 472 -16.79 -18.51 28.70
CA VAL A 472 -16.73 -17.06 28.55
C VAL A 472 -17.02 -16.70 27.09
N VAL A 473 -17.80 -15.65 26.85
CA VAL A 473 -18.01 -15.07 25.53
C VAL A 473 -17.53 -13.64 25.54
N THR A 474 -16.76 -13.26 24.53
CA THR A 474 -16.35 -11.87 24.31
C THR A 474 -17.07 -11.29 23.10
N GLY A 475 -17.33 -9.98 23.14
CA GLY A 475 -18.06 -9.29 22.08
C GLY A 475 -18.33 -7.84 22.46
N TYR A 476 -19.49 -7.33 22.07
CA TYR A 476 -19.93 -5.97 22.40
C TYR A 476 -21.32 -6.00 23.02
N GLN A 477 -21.53 -5.15 24.01
CA GLN A 477 -22.81 -5.00 24.69
C GLN A 477 -23.31 -3.56 24.56
N GLY A 478 -24.52 -3.40 24.04
CA GLY A 478 -25.19 -2.10 23.92
C GLY A 478 -24.92 -1.37 22.59
N GLY A 479 -24.59 -0.08 22.68
CA GLY A 479 -24.48 0.85 21.56
C GLY A 479 -25.25 2.16 21.79
N GLU A 480 -24.93 3.19 21.02
CA GLU A 480 -25.57 4.51 21.03
C GLU A 480 -26.51 4.65 19.83
N TYR A 481 -27.79 4.95 20.07
CA TYR A 481 -28.74 5.21 18.99
C TYR A 481 -28.57 6.63 18.45
N ASN A 482 -28.36 6.76 17.14
CA ASN A 482 -28.33 8.03 16.44
C ASN A 482 -29.69 8.32 15.80
N SER A 483 -30.39 9.33 16.31
CA SER A 483 -31.72 9.72 15.85
C SER A 483 -31.74 10.36 14.46
N ILE A 484 -30.59 10.78 13.92
CA ILE A 484 -30.49 11.43 12.61
C ILE A 484 -30.44 10.41 11.46
N ASP A 485 -29.72 9.30 11.64
CA ASP A 485 -29.56 8.26 10.61
C ASP A 485 -30.32 6.95 10.92
N GLY A 486 -30.96 6.87 12.09
CA GLY A 486 -31.77 5.73 12.51
C GLY A 486 -30.96 4.47 12.81
N ARG A 487 -29.67 4.60 13.13
CA ARG A 487 -28.76 3.46 13.36
C ARG A 487 -28.19 3.44 14.78
N TRP A 488 -27.85 2.25 15.23
CA TRP A 488 -27.09 2.02 16.46
C TRP A 488 -25.60 2.01 16.14
N THR A 489 -24.81 2.77 16.87
CA THR A 489 -23.36 2.81 16.77
C THR A 489 -22.75 2.09 17.96
N VAL A 490 -21.99 1.03 17.68
CA VAL A 490 -21.25 0.25 18.69
C VAL A 490 -19.78 0.57 18.54
N ARG A 491 -19.14 0.99 19.64
CA ARG A 491 -17.75 1.42 19.69
C ARG A 491 -16.85 0.35 20.27
N GLN A 492 -15.53 0.52 20.11
CA GLN A 492 -14.54 -0.35 20.77
C GLN A 492 -14.68 -0.31 22.29
N SER A 493 -15.06 0.85 22.86
CA SER A 493 -15.37 1.02 24.28
C SER A 493 -16.63 0.28 24.77
N ASP A 494 -17.46 -0.24 23.85
CA ASP A 494 -18.59 -1.13 24.19
C ASP A 494 -18.17 -2.61 24.31
N ALA A 495 -16.88 -2.92 24.19
CA ALA A 495 -16.36 -4.28 24.35
C ALA A 495 -16.76 -4.86 25.72
N HIS A 496 -17.19 -6.11 25.71
CA HIS A 496 -17.76 -6.76 26.88
C HIS A 496 -17.47 -8.25 26.90
N ALA A 497 -17.42 -8.80 28.12
CA ALA A 497 -17.28 -10.23 28.37
C ALA A 497 -18.40 -10.71 29.29
N TRP A 498 -19.04 -11.81 28.95
CA TRP A 498 -20.12 -12.43 29.72
C TRP A 498 -19.97 -13.95 29.76
N ALA A 499 -20.81 -14.62 30.56
CA ALA A 499 -20.80 -16.07 30.69
C ALA A 499 -21.96 -16.72 29.92
N GLU A 500 -21.72 -17.91 29.39
CA GLU A 500 -22.76 -18.84 29.00
C GLU A 500 -22.69 -20.07 29.91
N VAL A 501 -23.83 -20.49 30.45
CA VAL A 501 -23.93 -21.61 31.39
C VAL A 501 -24.88 -22.65 30.82
N TRP A 502 -24.48 -23.92 30.84
CA TRP A 502 -25.30 -25.01 30.34
C TRP A 502 -26.19 -25.58 31.45
N LEU A 503 -27.49 -25.69 31.20
CA LEU A 503 -28.47 -26.26 32.11
C LEU A 503 -29.21 -27.47 31.47
N PRO A 504 -29.47 -28.56 32.21
CA PRO A 504 -29.99 -29.83 31.68
C PRO A 504 -31.25 -29.80 30.80
N ASP A 505 -32.11 -28.77 30.91
CA ASP A 505 -33.36 -28.64 30.13
C ASP A 505 -33.46 -27.34 29.33
N ALA A 506 -32.56 -26.39 29.56
CA ALA A 506 -32.54 -25.09 28.87
C ALA A 506 -31.43 -25.00 27.82
N GLY A 507 -30.39 -25.85 27.93
CA GLY A 507 -29.18 -25.76 27.13
C GLY A 507 -28.31 -24.58 27.57
N TRP A 508 -27.63 -23.94 26.63
CA TRP A 508 -26.77 -22.78 26.88
C TRP A 508 -27.60 -21.53 27.13
N VAL A 509 -27.45 -20.95 28.32
CA VAL A 509 -28.10 -19.72 28.77
C VAL A 509 -27.06 -18.64 29.01
N ARG A 510 -27.29 -17.44 28.44
CA ARG A 510 -26.48 -16.25 28.71
C ARG A 510 -26.71 -15.76 30.13
N ILE A 511 -25.62 -15.58 30.87
CA ILE A 511 -25.61 -14.94 32.19
C ILE A 511 -24.53 -13.86 32.19
N ASP A 512 -24.92 -12.62 32.46
CA ASP A 512 -23.97 -11.51 32.58
C ASP A 512 -23.72 -11.17 34.06
N PRO A 513 -22.63 -11.70 34.67
CA PRO A 513 -22.36 -11.46 36.09
C PRO A 513 -22.01 -10.00 36.37
N THR A 514 -21.61 -9.22 35.34
CA THR A 514 -21.36 -7.78 35.49
C THR A 514 -22.65 -7.03 35.84
N ALA A 515 -23.81 -7.48 35.35
CA ALA A 515 -25.10 -6.88 35.67
C ALA A 515 -25.45 -6.95 37.17
N TYR A 516 -24.85 -7.90 37.91
CA TYR A 516 -25.08 -8.09 39.35
C TYR A 516 -24.12 -7.26 40.21
N VAL A 517 -23.04 -6.75 39.62
CA VAL A 517 -22.05 -5.85 40.25
C VAL A 517 -22.32 -4.39 39.88
N SER A 518 -22.72 -4.13 38.64
CA SER A 518 -23.06 -2.80 38.12
C SER A 518 -24.27 -2.89 37.17
N PRO A 519 -25.49 -2.84 37.70
CA PRO A 519 -26.72 -2.93 36.90
C PRO A 519 -26.80 -1.85 35.80
N ASP A 520 -26.40 -0.61 36.13
CA ASP A 520 -26.46 0.54 35.20
C ASP A 520 -25.54 0.36 33.98
N ARG A 521 -24.44 -0.40 34.10
CA ARG A 521 -23.57 -0.71 32.96
C ARG A 521 -24.29 -1.50 31.86
N THR A 522 -25.22 -2.37 32.24
CA THR A 522 -25.93 -3.27 31.31
C THR A 522 -27.32 -2.76 30.95
N ALA A 523 -28.08 -2.28 31.94
CA ALA A 523 -29.45 -1.76 31.76
C ALA A 523 -29.47 -0.33 31.20
N ALA A 524 -28.73 0.62 31.81
CA ALA A 524 -28.64 2.00 31.33
C ALA A 524 -27.56 2.17 30.24
N GLY A 525 -26.66 1.18 30.08
CA GLY A 525 -25.57 1.21 29.12
C GLY A 525 -24.57 2.34 29.38
N GLU A 526 -24.36 2.67 30.66
CA GLU A 526 -23.40 3.69 31.08
C GLU A 526 -21.96 3.19 30.89
N ARG A 527 -21.15 3.97 30.17
CA ARG A 527 -19.72 3.69 29.99
C ARG A 527 -18.92 4.31 31.13
N LEU A 528 -17.91 3.60 31.63
CA LEU A 528 -16.87 4.22 32.43
C LEU A 528 -16.08 5.17 31.51
N ARG A 529 -16.24 6.48 31.70
CA ARG A 529 -15.53 7.52 30.94
C ARG A 529 -14.44 8.14 31.82
N PRO A 530 -13.24 8.43 31.27
CA PRO A 530 -12.25 9.21 32.00
C PRO A 530 -12.80 10.63 32.29
N PRO A 531 -12.32 11.30 33.35
CA PRO A 531 -12.79 12.64 33.70
C PRO A 531 -12.58 13.62 32.52
N PRO A 532 -13.61 14.36 32.09
CA PRO A 532 -13.47 15.30 30.98
C PRO A 532 -12.47 16.41 31.31
N GLY A 533 -11.57 16.72 30.37
CA GLY A 533 -10.60 17.81 30.51
C GLY A 533 -11.25 19.19 30.68
N LEU A 534 -10.49 20.16 31.19
CA LEU A 534 -10.94 21.51 31.58
C LEU A 534 -11.75 22.27 30.51
N ILE A 535 -11.46 22.05 29.22
CA ILE A 535 -12.17 22.70 28.11
C ILE A 535 -13.52 22.03 27.83
N ALA A 536 -13.59 20.70 27.94
CA ALA A 536 -14.83 19.95 27.75
C ALA A 536 -15.81 20.21 28.90
N THR A 537 -15.32 20.33 30.13
CA THR A 537 -16.13 20.73 31.30
C THR A 537 -16.67 22.16 31.15
N ALA A 538 -15.92 23.07 30.54
CA ALA A 538 -16.39 24.43 30.26
C ALA A 538 -17.47 24.47 29.16
N MET A 539 -17.37 23.65 28.11
CA MET A 539 -18.38 23.58 27.03
C MET A 539 -19.68 22.87 27.43
N VAL A 540 -19.60 21.80 28.24
CA VAL A 540 -20.78 21.04 28.70
C VAL A 540 -21.71 21.88 29.58
N ARG A 541 -21.20 22.95 30.22
CA ARG A 541 -22.01 23.88 31.02
C ARG A 541 -22.88 24.83 30.20
N VAL A 542 -22.65 24.99 28.89
CA VAL A 542 -23.29 26.06 28.10
C VAL A 542 -24.60 25.61 27.43
N ASP A 543 -24.67 24.38 26.90
CA ASP A 543 -25.93 23.67 26.53
C ASP A 543 -25.59 22.23 26.07
N PRO A 544 -25.91 21.19 26.86
CA PRO A 544 -25.60 19.80 26.51
C PRO A 544 -26.37 19.30 25.28
N ALA A 545 -27.60 19.78 25.04
CA ALA A 545 -28.44 19.30 23.94
C ALA A 545 -28.02 19.84 22.57
N LEU A 546 -27.45 21.05 22.53
CA LEU A 546 -26.84 21.60 21.31
C LEU A 546 -25.58 20.81 20.94
N LEU A 547 -24.76 20.46 21.94
CA LEU A 547 -23.51 19.75 21.74
C LEU A 547 -23.74 18.31 21.25
N GLU A 548 -24.77 17.64 21.78
CA GLU A 548 -25.25 16.35 21.26
C GLU A 548 -25.77 16.45 19.82
N ARG A 549 -26.55 17.48 19.48
CA ARG A 549 -27.02 17.71 18.10
C ARG A 549 -25.87 17.97 17.13
N VAL A 550 -24.93 18.84 17.49
CA VAL A 550 -23.75 19.12 16.67
C VAL A 550 -22.90 17.86 16.47
N ARG A 551 -22.71 17.07 17.53
CA ARG A 551 -22.00 15.78 17.45
C ARG A 551 -22.73 14.79 16.55
N ALA A 552 -24.04 14.65 16.68
CA ALA A 552 -24.85 13.76 15.84
C ALA A 552 -24.81 14.18 14.36
N VAL A 553 -24.91 15.49 14.06
CA VAL A 553 -24.79 16.02 12.69
C VAL A 553 -23.39 15.78 12.13
N TRP A 554 -22.35 15.99 12.94
CA TRP A 554 -20.97 15.74 12.56
C TRP A 554 -20.73 14.25 12.27
N ASP A 555 -21.20 13.36 13.14
CA ASP A 555 -21.10 11.91 12.97
C ASP A 555 -21.84 11.46 11.71
N ALA A 556 -23.04 11.99 11.43
CA ALA A 556 -23.78 11.72 10.21
C ALA A 556 -23.07 12.23 8.94
N ALA A 557 -22.45 13.42 8.99
CA ALA A 557 -21.69 13.97 7.87
C ALA A 557 -20.41 13.15 7.60
N ASN A 558 -19.69 12.78 8.65
CA ASN A 558 -18.51 11.94 8.56
C ASN A 558 -18.87 10.53 8.04
N GLN A 559 -20.04 10.01 8.43
CA GLN A 559 -20.56 8.76 7.88
C GLN A 559 -20.85 8.87 6.38
N ARG A 560 -21.52 9.95 5.95
CA ARG A 560 -21.82 10.16 4.53
C ARG A 560 -20.55 10.33 3.70
N TRP A 561 -19.52 10.95 4.27
CA TRP A 561 -18.17 11.01 3.69
C TRP A 561 -17.56 9.61 3.56
N ASN A 562 -17.58 8.79 4.61
CA ASN A 562 -17.09 7.41 4.55
C ASN A 562 -17.82 6.61 3.48
N ASP A 563 -19.15 6.67 3.45
CA ASP A 563 -19.97 5.96 2.49
C ASP A 563 -19.67 6.37 1.04
N TRP A 564 -19.57 7.67 0.75
CA TRP A 564 -19.46 8.15 -0.63
C TRP A 564 -18.04 8.28 -1.14
N ILE A 565 -17.06 8.43 -0.26
CA ILE A 565 -15.69 8.78 -0.65
C ILE A 565 -14.71 7.70 -0.26
N LEU A 566 -14.71 7.24 0.98
CA LEU A 566 -13.77 6.20 1.43
C LEU A 566 -14.18 4.81 0.91
N ASP A 567 -15.46 4.49 1.01
CA ASP A 567 -16.04 3.23 0.53
C ASP A 567 -16.37 3.25 -0.98
N TYR A 568 -15.87 4.23 -1.72
CA TYR A 568 -16.03 4.29 -3.19
C TYR A 568 -15.12 3.26 -3.88
N GLY A 569 -15.53 2.00 -3.80
CA GLY A 569 -14.84 0.85 -4.36
C GLY A 569 -15.30 0.45 -5.78
N PRO A 570 -14.78 -0.66 -6.31
CA PRO A 570 -15.10 -1.15 -7.65
C PRO A 570 -16.59 -1.44 -7.86
N THR A 571 -17.27 -1.97 -6.85
CA THR A 571 -18.71 -2.28 -6.90
C THR A 571 -19.57 -1.03 -7.05
N ARG A 572 -19.36 -0.02 -6.21
CA ARG A 572 -20.08 1.26 -6.33
C ARG A 572 -19.76 2.01 -7.62
N GLN A 573 -18.51 1.93 -8.09
CA GLN A 573 -18.14 2.50 -9.38
C GLN A 573 -18.94 1.86 -10.52
N LEU A 574 -19.07 0.53 -10.54
CA LEU A 574 -19.89 -0.17 -11.53
C LEU A 574 -21.38 0.18 -11.40
N ASP A 575 -21.92 0.24 -10.19
CA ASP A 575 -23.32 0.63 -9.97
C ASP A 575 -23.61 2.06 -10.43
N LEU A 576 -22.67 2.99 -10.21
CA LEU A 576 -22.78 4.36 -10.70
C LEU A 576 -22.82 4.40 -12.23
N LEU A 577 -21.95 3.63 -12.90
CA LEU A 577 -21.95 3.52 -14.37
C LEU A 577 -23.27 2.90 -14.88
N ARG A 578 -23.79 1.87 -14.20
CA ARG A 578 -25.07 1.26 -14.53
C ARG A 578 -26.26 2.21 -14.37
N ARG A 579 -26.27 3.02 -13.30
CA ARG A 579 -27.29 4.08 -13.11
C ARG A 579 -27.23 5.15 -14.19
N LEU A 580 -26.05 5.38 -14.78
CA LEU A 580 -25.87 6.26 -15.93
C LEU A 580 -26.23 5.59 -17.27
N GLY A 581 -26.78 4.37 -17.25
CA GLY A 581 -27.23 3.63 -18.44
C GLY A 581 -26.13 2.88 -19.18
N LEU A 582 -24.93 2.76 -18.60
CA LEU A 582 -23.82 2.00 -19.19
C LEU A 582 -23.83 0.56 -18.67
N SER A 583 -23.82 -0.41 -19.58
CA SER A 583 -23.67 -1.83 -19.25
C SER A 583 -22.22 -2.14 -18.85
N ALA A 584 -21.80 -1.64 -17.69
CA ALA A 584 -20.46 -1.82 -17.16
C ALA A 584 -20.32 -3.22 -16.54
N THR A 585 -19.33 -3.96 -17.02
CA THR A 585 -19.01 -5.34 -16.58
C THR A 585 -17.70 -5.40 -15.80
N GLY A 586 -16.83 -4.39 -15.95
CA GLY A 586 -15.59 -4.30 -15.20
C GLY A 586 -14.94 -2.92 -15.22
N TRP A 587 -13.76 -2.81 -14.59
CA TRP A 587 -12.99 -1.56 -14.48
C TRP A 587 -12.52 -1.00 -15.83
N GLN A 588 -12.43 -1.85 -16.86
CA GLN A 588 -12.05 -1.48 -18.22
C GLN A 588 -13.04 -0.49 -18.82
N ASP A 589 -14.32 -0.62 -18.49
CA ASP A 589 -15.38 0.27 -18.98
C ASP A 589 -15.24 1.66 -18.35
N ALA A 590 -14.90 1.72 -17.06
CA ALA A 590 -14.55 2.97 -16.39
C ALA A 590 -13.30 3.62 -17.01
N ALA A 591 -12.25 2.83 -17.30
CA ALA A 591 -11.03 3.30 -17.94
C ALA A 591 -11.26 3.85 -19.35
N ARG A 592 -12.07 3.16 -20.16
CA ARG A 592 -12.47 3.59 -21.51
C ARG A 592 -13.25 4.90 -21.45
N LEU A 593 -14.24 4.98 -20.57
CA LEU A 593 -15.03 6.20 -20.38
C LEU A 593 -14.14 7.35 -19.92
N LEU A 594 -13.24 7.12 -18.96
CA LEU A 594 -12.28 8.13 -18.54
C LEU A 594 -11.41 8.60 -19.71
N GLY A 595 -10.91 7.68 -20.54
CA GLY A 595 -10.14 8.00 -21.74
C GLY A 595 -10.92 8.88 -22.72
N ILE A 596 -12.19 8.55 -22.96
CA ILE A 596 -13.09 9.34 -23.82
C ILE A 596 -13.29 10.74 -23.25
N VAL A 597 -13.60 10.86 -21.96
CA VAL A 597 -13.86 12.17 -21.35
C VAL A 597 -12.58 13.01 -21.29
N LEU A 598 -11.43 12.43 -20.96
CA LEU A 598 -10.15 13.14 -21.00
C LEU A 598 -9.79 13.60 -22.42
N ALA A 599 -10.06 12.78 -23.44
CA ALA A 599 -9.87 13.17 -24.84
C ALA A 599 -10.81 14.31 -25.24
N ALA A 600 -12.08 14.29 -24.79
CA ALA A 600 -13.03 15.37 -25.03
C ALA A 600 -12.62 16.68 -24.34
N VAL A 601 -12.21 16.62 -23.07
CA VAL A 601 -11.70 17.78 -22.31
C VAL A 601 -10.44 18.34 -22.97
N ALA A 602 -9.51 17.48 -23.41
CA ALA A 602 -8.32 17.89 -24.13
C ALA A 602 -8.66 18.52 -25.49
N ALA A 603 -9.62 17.97 -26.23
CA ALA A 603 -10.09 18.54 -27.49
C ALA A 603 -10.73 19.92 -27.30
N VAL A 604 -11.54 20.11 -26.26
CA VAL A 604 -12.09 21.43 -25.88
C VAL A 604 -10.97 22.39 -25.49
N GLY A 605 -9.98 21.95 -24.71
CA GLY A 605 -8.81 22.75 -24.34
C GLY A 605 -7.98 23.16 -25.55
N VAL A 606 -7.75 22.25 -26.49
CA VAL A 606 -7.08 22.53 -27.77
C VAL A 606 -7.92 23.49 -28.62
N ALA A 607 -9.24 23.28 -28.73
CA ALA A 607 -10.13 24.19 -29.43
C ALA A 607 -10.09 25.59 -28.81
N ALA A 608 -10.13 25.69 -27.48
CA ALA A 608 -10.02 26.95 -26.76
C ALA A 608 -8.64 27.61 -26.98
N LEU A 609 -7.54 26.84 -26.99
CA LEU A 609 -6.19 27.33 -27.29
C LEU A 609 -6.03 27.77 -28.76
N LEU A 610 -6.66 27.05 -29.69
CA LEU A 610 -6.70 27.40 -31.11
C LEU A 610 -7.53 28.66 -31.34
N TRP A 611 -8.65 28.80 -30.62
CA TRP A 611 -9.52 29.99 -30.63
C TRP A 611 -8.84 31.19 -29.99
N SER A 612 -8.03 30.96 -28.95
CA SER A 612 -7.26 31.99 -28.25
C SER A 612 -5.86 32.22 -28.82
N ARG A 613 -5.53 31.65 -30.00
CA ARG A 613 -4.28 31.99 -30.70
C ARG A 613 -4.21 33.51 -30.87
N PRO A 614 -3.11 34.15 -30.43
CA PRO A 614 -2.97 35.59 -30.63
C PRO A 614 -3.06 35.87 -32.13
N ARG A 615 -4.05 36.66 -32.54
CA ARG A 615 -4.20 37.10 -33.92
C ARG A 615 -2.88 37.77 -34.30
N VAL A 616 -2.15 37.21 -35.27
CA VAL A 616 -0.88 37.78 -35.73
C VAL A 616 -1.15 39.21 -36.19
N ASP A 617 -0.56 40.16 -35.46
CA ASP A 617 -0.70 41.58 -35.73
C ASP A 617 -0.43 41.87 -37.22
N ARG A 618 -1.22 42.76 -37.82
CA ARG A 618 -1.18 43.12 -39.25
C ARG A 618 0.23 43.53 -39.68
N TRP A 619 1.02 44.15 -38.80
CA TRP A 619 2.43 44.49 -39.01
C TRP A 619 3.31 43.26 -39.33
N HIS A 620 3.21 42.21 -38.50
CA HIS A 620 3.98 40.97 -38.70
C HIS A 620 3.53 40.21 -39.96
N ARG A 621 2.24 40.29 -40.31
CA ARG A 621 1.71 39.71 -41.55
C ARG A 621 2.32 40.37 -42.80
N LEU A 622 2.45 41.70 -42.82
CA LEU A 622 3.07 42.43 -43.93
C LEU A 622 4.56 42.10 -44.08
N LEU A 623 5.31 42.07 -42.98
CA LEU A 623 6.73 41.70 -43.01
C LEU A 623 6.95 40.27 -43.54
N ALA A 624 6.12 39.32 -43.12
CA ALA A 624 6.18 37.94 -43.62
C ALA A 624 5.77 37.82 -45.10
N GLN A 625 4.85 38.65 -45.60
CA GLN A 625 4.51 38.71 -47.02
C GLN A 625 5.67 39.24 -47.87
N ALA A 626 6.36 40.28 -47.40
CA ALA A 626 7.55 40.82 -48.04
C ALA A 626 8.69 39.79 -48.08
N ALA A 627 8.98 39.13 -46.94
CA ALA A 627 10.02 38.11 -46.85
C ALA A 627 9.80 36.95 -47.84
N ARG A 628 8.57 36.43 -47.96
CA ARG A 628 8.22 35.36 -48.91
C ARG A 628 8.42 35.72 -50.38
N ARG A 629 8.30 37.00 -50.75
CA ARG A 629 8.53 37.43 -52.14
C ARG A 629 10.02 37.37 -52.49
N TRP A 630 10.86 37.78 -51.55
CA TRP A 630 12.31 37.73 -51.70
C TRP A 630 12.90 36.32 -51.54
N GLU A 631 12.28 35.47 -50.71
CA GLU A 631 12.62 34.05 -50.62
C GLU A 631 12.43 33.32 -51.96
N ARG A 632 11.33 33.61 -52.67
CA ARG A 632 11.10 33.08 -54.02
C ARG A 632 12.10 33.58 -55.06
N ALA A 633 12.70 34.73 -54.84
CA ALA A 633 13.79 35.27 -55.66
C ALA A 633 15.18 34.81 -55.21
N GLY A 634 15.26 33.86 -54.26
CA GLY A 634 16.52 33.26 -53.81
C GLY A 634 17.26 34.07 -52.73
N VAL A 635 16.63 35.04 -52.08
CA VAL A 635 17.17 35.71 -50.88
C VAL A 635 16.71 34.94 -49.63
N PRO A 636 17.61 34.29 -48.87
CA PRO A 636 17.22 33.54 -47.68
C PRO A 636 16.62 34.45 -46.60
N CYS A 637 15.51 34.01 -46.00
CA CYS A 637 14.84 34.75 -44.93
C CYS A 637 15.73 34.80 -43.66
N PRO A 638 16.09 36.00 -43.15
CA PRO A 638 16.92 36.13 -41.96
C PRO A 638 16.16 35.73 -40.68
N ASN A 639 16.89 35.15 -39.71
CA ASN A 639 16.36 34.78 -38.40
C ASN A 639 17.15 35.47 -37.25
N PRO A 640 16.50 36.24 -36.34
CA PRO A 640 15.11 36.71 -36.40
C PRO A 640 14.79 37.60 -37.62
N LEU A 641 13.54 37.51 -38.08
CA LEU A 641 12.99 38.30 -39.18
C LEU A 641 12.66 39.72 -38.70
N THR A 642 13.49 40.69 -39.07
CA THR A 642 13.26 42.12 -38.85
C THR A 642 13.35 42.89 -40.18
N PRO A 643 12.67 44.04 -40.33
CA PRO A 643 12.74 44.83 -41.56
C PRO A 643 14.18 45.22 -41.92
N ALA A 644 14.98 45.64 -40.94
CA ALA A 644 16.39 45.97 -41.11
C ALA A 644 17.23 44.78 -41.63
N ARG A 645 17.05 43.58 -41.07
CA ARG A 645 17.79 42.38 -41.50
C ARG A 645 17.37 41.90 -42.87
N LEU A 646 16.07 41.96 -43.19
CA LEU A 646 15.58 41.63 -44.52
C LEU A 646 16.12 42.61 -45.56
N ARG A 647 16.16 43.92 -45.24
CA ARG A 647 16.76 44.94 -46.11
C ARG A 647 18.25 44.65 -46.36
N MET A 648 19.01 44.28 -45.33
CA MET A 648 20.41 43.89 -45.47
C MET A 648 20.59 42.65 -46.34
N ALA A 649 19.76 41.62 -46.16
CA ALA A 649 19.82 40.39 -46.94
C ALA A 649 19.53 40.64 -48.43
N ILE A 650 18.61 41.57 -48.73
CA ILE A 650 18.32 42.01 -50.11
C ILE A 650 19.53 42.77 -50.67
N ALA A 651 20.09 43.72 -49.93
CA ALA A 651 21.23 44.55 -50.33
C ALA A 651 22.48 43.74 -50.69
N GLN A 652 22.71 42.63 -49.98
CA GLN A 652 23.86 41.75 -50.23
C GLN A 652 23.71 40.91 -51.51
N ARG A 653 22.49 40.75 -52.03
CA ARG A 653 22.19 39.86 -53.15
C ARG A 653 21.94 40.60 -54.46
N VAL A 654 21.38 41.80 -54.37
CA VAL A 654 21.13 42.70 -55.52
C VAL A 654 22.33 43.64 -55.59
N GLY A 655 23.25 43.40 -56.53
CA GLY A 655 24.36 44.33 -56.85
C GLY A 655 23.87 45.60 -57.56
N ASP A 656 24.70 46.26 -58.38
CA ASP A 656 24.30 47.43 -59.20
C ASP A 656 22.93 47.16 -59.85
N ASP A 657 21.92 47.92 -59.40
CA ASP A 657 20.49 47.72 -59.63
C ASP A 657 20.03 48.67 -60.75
N PRO A 658 19.97 48.22 -62.02
CA PRO A 658 19.70 49.09 -63.15
C PRO A 658 18.24 49.57 -63.19
N ASP A 659 17.34 48.87 -62.48
CA ASP A 659 15.89 49.03 -62.56
C ASP A 659 15.26 49.70 -61.31
N GLY A 660 16.08 50.08 -60.32
CA GLY A 660 15.62 50.77 -59.10
C GLY A 660 14.70 49.94 -58.20
N VAL A 661 14.78 48.60 -58.27
CA VAL A 661 13.95 47.67 -57.50
C VAL A 661 14.31 47.69 -56.02
N TYR A 662 15.61 47.66 -55.69
CA TYR A 662 16.10 47.65 -54.32
C TYR A 662 15.75 48.92 -53.52
N PRO A 663 15.94 50.15 -54.05
CA PRO A 663 15.52 51.39 -53.38
C PRO A 663 14.05 51.38 -52.93
N ALA A 664 13.14 50.95 -53.80
CA ALA A 664 11.70 50.91 -53.49
C ALA A 664 11.36 49.94 -52.34
N TRP A 665 12.01 48.76 -52.32
CA TRP A 665 11.85 47.79 -51.24
C TRP A 665 12.51 48.24 -49.93
N ALA A 666 13.66 48.87 -50.00
CA ALA A 666 14.37 49.42 -48.84
C ALA A 666 13.56 50.54 -48.17
N GLU A 667 12.96 51.43 -48.96
CA GLU A 667 12.08 52.50 -48.46
C GLU A 667 10.82 51.93 -47.79
N TRP A 668 10.19 50.93 -48.41
CA TRP A 668 9.01 50.28 -47.81
C TRP A 668 9.33 49.57 -46.49
N LEU A 669 10.47 48.86 -46.40
CA LEU A 669 10.90 48.19 -45.17
C LEU A 669 11.24 49.21 -44.07
N ALA A 670 11.86 50.34 -44.41
CA ALA A 670 12.12 51.43 -43.48
C ALA A 670 10.81 52.08 -42.98
N ALA A 671 9.84 52.31 -43.87
CA ALA A 671 8.53 52.84 -43.50
C ALA A 671 7.73 51.85 -42.61
N LEU A 672 7.84 50.55 -42.88
CA LEU A 672 7.27 49.51 -42.02
C LEU A 672 7.93 49.51 -40.63
N GLU A 673 9.25 49.66 -40.56
CA GLU A 673 9.98 49.76 -39.29
C GLU A 673 9.60 51.02 -38.49
N ALA A 674 9.55 52.18 -39.15
CA ALA A 674 9.13 53.44 -38.53
C ALA A 674 7.71 53.36 -37.97
N SER A 675 6.79 52.68 -38.66
CA SER A 675 5.41 52.49 -38.18
C SER A 675 5.29 51.72 -36.87
N ARG A 676 6.34 50.96 -36.47
CA ARG A 676 6.39 50.24 -35.19
C ARG A 676 6.65 51.16 -34.00
N TYR A 677 7.27 52.32 -34.25
CA TYR A 677 7.73 53.27 -33.22
C TYR A 677 6.95 54.60 -33.22
N ASP A 678 5.85 54.68 -33.97
CA ASP A 678 4.99 55.87 -34.01
C ASP A 678 4.29 56.09 -32.65
N PRO A 679 4.46 57.24 -31.98
CA PRO A 679 3.83 57.53 -30.68
C PRO A 679 2.30 57.50 -30.68
N ALA A 680 1.65 57.56 -31.85
CA ALA A 680 0.20 57.37 -31.98
C ALA A 680 -0.21 55.91 -31.67
N TRP A 681 0.72 54.96 -31.74
CA TRP A 681 0.51 53.52 -31.49
C TRP A 681 0.32 53.19 -29.99
N SER A 682 1.00 53.89 -29.08
CA SER A 682 0.95 53.59 -27.64
C SER A 682 -0.37 53.99 -26.96
N ARG A 683 -1.25 54.72 -27.66
CA ARG A 683 -2.49 55.31 -27.12
C ARG A 683 -3.79 54.64 -27.61
N SER A 684 -3.73 53.72 -28.57
CA SER A 684 -4.93 53.07 -29.14
C SER A 684 -5.15 51.67 -28.56
N THR A 685 -6.34 51.41 -28.02
CA THR A 685 -6.79 50.09 -27.55
C THR A 685 -7.43 49.24 -28.65
N ASP A 686 -7.62 49.79 -29.86
CA ASP A 686 -8.30 49.11 -30.96
C ASP A 686 -7.31 48.42 -31.92
N SER A 687 -7.58 47.15 -32.25
CA SER A 687 -6.67 46.24 -32.98
C SER A 687 -6.84 46.28 -34.51
N THR A 688 -7.73 47.15 -35.00
CA THR A 688 -8.03 47.30 -36.44
C THR A 688 -7.51 48.63 -36.96
N MET A 689 -6.35 48.58 -37.65
CA MET A 689 -5.57 49.76 -38.02
C MET A 689 -6.12 50.56 -39.21
N PRO A 690 -6.24 51.90 -39.11
CA PRO A 690 -6.37 52.80 -40.26
C PRO A 690 -5.05 53.01 -41.04
N THR A 691 -3.87 52.90 -40.41
CA THR A 691 -2.58 53.42 -40.93
C THR A 691 -1.65 52.42 -41.64
N LEU A 692 -1.88 51.11 -41.57
CA LEU A 692 -1.12 50.12 -42.37
C LEU A 692 -1.72 49.84 -43.75
N THR A 693 -2.92 50.34 -44.03
CA THR A 693 -3.58 50.17 -45.33
C THR A 693 -2.79 50.79 -46.49
N PRO A 694 -2.18 51.99 -46.34
CA PRO A 694 -1.28 52.55 -47.35
C PRO A 694 -0.04 51.66 -47.59
N LEU A 695 0.62 51.17 -46.54
CA LEU A 695 1.78 50.28 -46.66
C LEU A 695 1.41 48.93 -47.30
N ALA A 696 0.23 48.39 -46.99
CA ALA A 696 -0.30 47.17 -47.60
C ALA A 696 -0.69 47.36 -49.08
N ARG A 697 -1.11 48.57 -49.48
CA ARG A 697 -1.31 48.93 -50.89
C ARG A 697 0.03 49.06 -51.60
N ARG A 698 0.96 49.86 -51.07
CA ARG A 698 2.32 50.00 -51.63
C ARG A 698 3.04 48.66 -51.80
N LEU A 699 2.90 47.72 -50.86
CA LEU A 699 3.47 46.38 -51.00
C LEU A 699 2.97 45.65 -52.26
N ARG A 700 1.72 45.88 -52.71
CA ARG A 700 1.19 45.31 -53.95
C ARG A 700 1.79 45.96 -55.20
N ASP A 701 2.12 47.24 -55.10
CA ASP A 701 2.60 48.06 -56.20
C ASP A 701 4.14 48.07 -56.30
N LEU A 702 4.85 47.46 -55.35
CA LEU A 702 6.31 47.31 -55.39
C LEU A 702 6.75 46.43 -56.57
N PRO A 703 7.84 46.81 -57.28
CA PRO A 703 8.38 46.02 -58.37
C PRO A 703 8.73 44.60 -57.89
N PRO A 704 8.43 43.55 -58.67
CA PRO A 704 8.75 42.18 -58.29
C PRO A 704 10.28 42.00 -58.18
N PRO A 705 10.77 41.21 -57.21
CA PRO A 705 12.19 40.95 -57.10
C PRO A 705 12.72 40.21 -58.34
N PRO A 706 13.93 40.56 -58.84
CA PRO A 706 14.49 39.97 -60.05
C PRO A 706 14.74 38.46 -59.83
N VAL A 707 14.10 37.64 -60.66
CA VAL A 707 14.27 36.19 -60.64
C VAL A 707 15.41 35.85 -61.59
N PRO A 708 16.49 35.15 -61.17
CA PRO A 708 17.55 34.74 -62.08
C PRO A 708 16.99 33.82 -63.17
N ASP A 709 17.27 34.11 -64.44
CA ASP A 709 16.99 33.22 -65.57
C ASP A 709 17.91 32.00 -65.50
N GLY A 710 17.46 30.99 -64.76
CA GLY A 710 18.22 29.77 -64.54
C GLY A 710 17.35 28.66 -63.96
N GLY A 711 16.72 27.87 -64.83
CA GLY A 711 16.25 26.53 -64.47
C GLY A 711 14.76 26.42 -64.13
N ARG A 712 13.88 26.68 -65.10
CA ARG A 712 12.58 25.99 -65.17
C ARG A 712 12.80 24.48 -65.32
N ARG A 713 13.01 23.75 -64.23
CA ARG A 713 12.77 22.29 -64.13
C ARG A 713 12.94 21.82 -62.69
N ARG A 714 11.82 21.67 -61.99
CA ARG A 714 11.38 20.47 -61.25
C ARG A 714 10.36 20.85 -60.17
N LEU A 715 9.42 19.93 -59.96
CA LEU A 715 8.42 19.85 -58.88
C LEU A 715 7.07 20.54 -59.14
N LEU A 716 6.39 20.06 -60.18
CA LEU A 716 4.94 19.80 -60.09
C LEU A 716 4.76 18.29 -60.21
N LEU A 717 4.61 17.61 -59.08
CA LEU A 717 3.87 16.35 -58.90
C LEU A 717 3.95 16.00 -57.40
N GLY A 718 3.00 16.53 -56.64
CA GLY A 718 2.89 16.32 -55.20
C GLY A 718 1.74 17.10 -54.58
N ALA A 719 0.62 17.23 -55.32
CA ALA A 719 -0.60 17.87 -54.83
C ALA A 719 -1.82 17.25 -55.52
N ALA A 720 -2.01 15.96 -55.30
CA ALA A 720 -3.33 15.33 -55.27
C ALA A 720 -3.29 14.41 -54.05
N TRP A 721 -4.44 14.22 -53.39
CA TRP A 721 -4.63 13.57 -52.08
C TRP A 721 -4.61 14.49 -50.87
N GLY A 722 -5.61 15.36 -50.85
CA GLY A 722 -6.04 16.08 -49.66
C GLY A 722 -7.49 16.49 -49.81
N LEU A 723 -8.41 15.52 -49.92
CA LEU A 723 -9.86 15.69 -49.70
C LEU A 723 -10.55 14.31 -49.73
N ALA A 724 -10.68 13.67 -48.56
CA ALA A 724 -11.81 12.81 -48.17
C ALA A 724 -11.56 12.27 -46.76
N VAL A 725 -12.13 12.94 -45.76
CA VAL A 725 -12.42 12.34 -44.46
C VAL A 725 -13.69 11.52 -44.63
N GLY A 726 -13.66 10.23 -44.30
CA GLY A 726 -14.85 9.41 -44.31
C GLY A 726 -14.58 7.93 -44.10
N ALA A 727 -14.45 7.56 -42.82
CA ALA A 727 -14.83 6.26 -42.23
C ALA A 727 -14.20 4.95 -42.75
N GLY A 728 -13.60 4.22 -41.80
CA GLY A 728 -13.69 2.76 -41.75
C GLY A 728 -12.47 1.97 -42.21
N LEU A 729 -11.98 1.11 -41.32
CA LEU A 729 -11.23 -0.13 -41.59
C LEU A 729 -9.80 0.11 -42.13
N GLY A 730 -8.75 0.01 -41.32
CA GLY A 730 -8.27 -1.24 -40.74
C GLY A 730 -7.35 -1.93 -41.74
N LEU A 731 -6.02 -1.78 -41.58
CA LEU A 731 -4.93 -2.63 -42.13
C LEU A 731 -3.56 -2.16 -41.55
N PRO A 732 -2.51 -3.00 -41.58
CA PRO A 732 -1.69 -3.43 -40.44
C PRO A 732 -0.45 -2.53 -40.19
N PRO A 733 0.31 -2.71 -39.09
CA PRO A 733 1.51 -1.90 -38.87
C PRO A 733 2.64 -2.39 -39.79
N ALA A 734 2.99 -1.61 -40.80
CA ALA A 734 4.29 -1.70 -41.45
C ALA A 734 5.35 -0.98 -40.58
N PRO A 735 6.60 -1.46 -40.53
CA PRO A 735 7.52 -1.18 -39.44
C PRO A 735 7.93 0.30 -39.46
N ALA A 736 7.64 1.00 -38.35
CA ALA A 736 8.24 2.28 -38.12
C ALA A 736 9.75 2.07 -37.99
N LEU A 737 10.50 2.50 -39.00
CA LEU A 737 11.91 2.85 -38.85
C LEU A 737 11.98 3.90 -37.74
N ALA A 738 12.23 3.42 -36.53
CA ALA A 738 12.53 4.23 -35.38
C ALA A 738 13.83 4.99 -35.68
N ARG A 739 13.70 6.20 -36.22
CA ARG A 739 14.72 7.23 -36.03
C ARG A 739 14.71 7.54 -34.54
N SER A 740 15.57 6.85 -33.81
CA SER A 740 15.91 7.22 -32.45
C SER A 740 16.36 8.69 -32.48
N LYS A 741 15.58 9.56 -31.86
CA LYS A 741 16.11 10.83 -31.38
C LYS A 741 17.01 10.48 -30.19
N ALA A 742 18.27 10.16 -30.48
CA ALA A 742 19.32 10.21 -29.49
C ALA A 742 19.40 11.67 -29.00
N GLY A 743 18.75 11.96 -27.88
CA GLY A 743 18.98 13.20 -27.16
C GLY A 743 20.41 13.24 -26.62
N PRO A 744 20.95 14.44 -26.28
CA PRO A 744 22.32 14.59 -25.75
C PRO A 744 22.57 13.84 -24.43
N ALA A 745 21.55 13.22 -23.83
CA ALA A 745 21.64 12.43 -22.61
C ALA A 745 22.26 11.02 -22.81
N HIS A 746 22.43 10.52 -24.04
CA HIS A 746 22.99 9.18 -24.25
C HIS A 746 24.53 9.12 -24.13
N ALA A 747 25.23 10.25 -24.19
CA ALA A 747 26.69 10.31 -24.08
C ALA A 747 27.20 10.48 -22.63
N ALA A 748 26.39 11.04 -21.73
CA ALA A 748 26.85 11.42 -20.38
C ALA A 748 26.73 10.30 -19.31
N ALA A 749 26.12 9.15 -19.62
CA ALA A 749 25.92 8.04 -18.67
C ALA A 749 26.77 6.78 -18.98
N ALA A 750 27.52 6.78 -20.09
CA ALA A 750 28.37 5.64 -20.49
C ALA A 750 29.72 5.59 -19.72
N ALA A 751 30.04 6.60 -18.90
CA ALA A 751 31.36 6.76 -18.28
C ALA A 751 31.63 5.86 -17.05
N ALA A 752 30.63 5.20 -16.45
CA ALA A 752 30.81 4.60 -15.12
C ALA A 752 31.72 3.35 -15.06
N TYR A 753 31.65 2.43 -16.04
CA TYR A 753 32.54 1.25 -16.09
C TYR A 753 33.62 1.33 -17.17
N ALA A 754 33.39 2.06 -18.27
CA ALA A 754 34.39 2.25 -19.32
C ALA A 754 35.70 2.88 -18.79
N GLU A 755 35.59 3.79 -17.82
CA GLU A 755 36.72 4.53 -17.25
C GLU A 755 37.43 3.79 -16.10
N ARG A 756 36.84 2.72 -15.58
CA ARG A 756 37.34 1.94 -14.43
C ARG A 756 38.42 0.92 -14.81
N ALA A 757 39.53 0.92 -14.08
CA ALA A 757 40.67 0.04 -14.34
C ALA A 757 40.38 -1.43 -14.00
N ASP A 758 39.67 -1.69 -12.90
CA ASP A 758 39.23 -3.01 -12.47
C ASP A 758 38.20 -3.64 -13.43
N ALA A 759 37.27 -2.83 -13.95
CA ALA A 759 36.32 -3.25 -14.98
C ALA A 759 37.02 -3.66 -16.29
N ARG A 760 38.02 -2.88 -16.73
CA ARG A 760 38.85 -3.23 -17.90
C ARG A 760 39.67 -4.50 -17.66
N ALA A 761 40.30 -4.64 -16.50
CA ALA A 761 41.08 -5.83 -16.16
C ALA A 761 40.23 -7.10 -16.15
N LEU A 762 39.01 -7.04 -15.58
CA LEU A 762 38.06 -8.15 -15.61
C LEU A 762 37.64 -8.49 -17.05
N ALA A 763 37.36 -7.48 -17.87
CA ALA A 763 36.97 -7.68 -19.26
C ALA A 763 38.10 -8.32 -20.09
N ASP A 764 39.33 -7.82 -19.94
CA ASP A 764 40.52 -8.34 -20.62
C ASP A 764 40.81 -9.79 -20.16
N ALA A 765 40.58 -10.12 -18.89
CA ALA A 765 40.68 -11.49 -18.37
C ALA A 765 39.61 -12.43 -18.95
N ILE A 766 38.37 -11.94 -19.16
CA ILE A 766 37.31 -12.72 -19.80
C ILE A 766 37.63 -12.96 -21.27
N ASP A 767 38.02 -11.93 -22.01
CA ASP A 767 38.41 -12.04 -23.42
C ASP A 767 39.58 -13.03 -23.60
N ALA A 768 40.61 -12.96 -22.73
CA ALA A 768 41.71 -13.90 -22.75
C ALA A 768 41.28 -15.35 -22.42
N ALA A 769 40.42 -15.53 -21.42
CA ALA A 769 40.00 -16.86 -20.99
C ALA A 769 39.02 -17.56 -21.96
N GLU A 770 38.35 -16.80 -22.83
CA GLU A 770 37.47 -17.31 -23.89
C GLU A 770 38.12 -17.25 -25.29
N ALA A 771 39.37 -16.78 -25.39
CA ALA A 771 40.09 -16.55 -26.64
C ALA A 771 39.35 -15.62 -27.63
N TRP A 772 38.84 -14.50 -27.14
CA TRP A 772 38.14 -13.47 -27.92
C TRP A 772 39.06 -12.30 -28.29
N ASP A 773 39.72 -12.39 -29.44
CA ASP A 773 40.67 -11.36 -29.91
C ASP A 773 39.99 -10.05 -30.39
N ASP A 774 38.67 -10.04 -30.55
CA ASP A 774 37.89 -8.89 -31.03
C ASP A 774 37.44 -7.91 -29.92
N GLY A 775 37.90 -8.14 -28.69
CA GLY A 775 37.59 -7.33 -27.52
C GLY A 775 36.11 -7.32 -27.17
N TRP A 776 35.44 -8.47 -27.30
CA TRP A 776 33.99 -8.60 -27.10
C TRP A 776 33.57 -8.23 -25.68
N ALA A 777 34.20 -8.82 -24.66
CA ALA A 777 33.90 -8.52 -23.27
C ALA A 777 34.25 -7.08 -22.93
N ARG A 778 35.40 -6.59 -23.42
CA ARG A 778 35.82 -5.19 -23.27
C ARG A 778 34.78 -4.20 -23.79
N ARG A 779 34.23 -4.46 -24.97
CA ARG A 779 33.21 -3.62 -25.62
C ARG A 779 31.90 -3.57 -24.83
N TRP A 780 31.44 -4.70 -24.30
CA TRP A 780 30.14 -4.78 -23.62
C TRP A 780 30.19 -4.34 -22.16
N ILE A 781 31.24 -4.73 -21.41
CA ILE A 781 31.41 -4.28 -20.01
C ILE A 781 31.57 -2.75 -19.95
N ALA A 782 32.24 -2.14 -20.94
CA ALA A 782 32.33 -0.69 -21.04
C ALA A 782 30.96 0.02 -21.21
N GLN A 783 29.96 -0.67 -21.77
CA GLN A 783 28.60 -0.14 -21.99
C GLN A 783 27.64 -0.43 -20.83
N ALA A 784 28.05 -1.26 -19.87
CA ALA A 784 27.25 -1.58 -18.70
C ALA A 784 27.06 -0.33 -17.83
N ARG A 785 25.96 -0.30 -17.07
CA ARG A 785 25.69 0.73 -16.06
C ARG A 785 25.46 0.10 -14.71
N HIS A 786 25.95 0.75 -13.67
CA HIS A 786 25.72 0.32 -12.30
C HIS A 786 24.22 0.37 -11.96
N ASP A 787 23.62 -0.78 -11.60
CA ASP A 787 22.22 -0.87 -11.16
C ASP A 787 22.14 -0.98 -9.62
N ALA A 788 21.97 0.16 -8.97
CA ALA A 788 21.88 0.25 -7.51
C ALA A 788 20.70 -0.56 -6.92
N ARG A 789 19.65 -0.81 -7.69
CA ARG A 789 18.48 -1.59 -7.21
C ARG A 789 18.83 -3.07 -7.13
N ALA A 790 19.58 -3.58 -8.11
CA ALA A 790 20.07 -4.96 -8.09
C ALA A 790 21.01 -5.18 -6.90
N ALA A 791 21.95 -4.27 -6.67
CA ALA A 791 22.83 -4.27 -5.50
C ALA A 791 22.04 -4.26 -4.18
N GLN A 792 20.98 -3.46 -4.07
CA GLN A 792 20.15 -3.45 -2.86
C GLN A 792 19.36 -4.75 -2.65
N GLN A 793 18.85 -5.36 -3.72
CA GLN A 793 17.98 -6.54 -3.64
C GLN A 793 18.74 -7.86 -3.36
N VAL A 794 20.05 -7.91 -3.60
CA VAL A 794 20.88 -9.07 -3.24
C VAL A 794 21.31 -9.07 -1.77
N LEU A 795 21.09 -7.98 -1.04
CA LEU A 795 21.34 -7.96 0.40
C LEU A 795 20.35 -8.91 1.10
N PRO A 796 20.80 -9.65 2.13
CA PRO A 796 19.87 -10.46 2.91
C PRO A 796 18.82 -9.54 3.54
N PRO A 797 17.57 -10.01 3.67
CA PRO A 797 16.59 -9.29 4.48
C PRO A 797 17.15 -9.12 5.90
N PRO A 798 16.71 -8.10 6.65
CA PRO A 798 17.02 -7.99 8.07
C PRO A 798 16.70 -9.32 8.74
N PRO A 799 17.49 -9.79 9.72
CA PRO A 799 17.17 -11.00 10.45
C PRO A 799 15.77 -10.83 11.06
N ALA A 800 14.76 -11.48 10.48
CA ALA A 800 13.51 -11.71 11.16
C ALA A 800 13.81 -12.71 12.27
N ALA A 801 13.29 -12.46 13.48
CA ALA A 801 13.54 -13.35 14.61
C ALA A 801 13.05 -14.78 14.34
N PHE A 802 12.03 -14.95 13.47
CA PHE A 802 11.44 -16.24 13.12
C PHE A 802 11.06 -16.29 11.64
N LYS A 803 11.33 -17.42 10.98
CA LYS A 803 10.84 -17.69 9.62
C LYS A 803 9.41 -18.25 9.70
N ASP A 804 8.61 -18.01 8.65
CA ASP A 804 7.22 -18.47 8.58
C ASP A 804 6.96 -19.19 7.25
N TRP A 805 6.87 -20.51 7.32
CA TRP A 805 6.63 -21.41 6.20
C TRP A 805 5.22 -21.30 5.67
N ALA A 806 4.20 -21.20 6.53
CA ALA A 806 2.83 -21.00 6.10
C ALA A 806 2.67 -19.73 5.26
N ALA A 807 3.26 -18.61 5.72
CA ALA A 807 3.27 -17.35 4.98
C ALA A 807 4.09 -17.45 3.67
N TYR A 808 5.25 -18.12 3.69
CA TYR A 808 6.07 -18.32 2.49
C TYR A 808 5.33 -19.16 1.44
N ARG A 809 4.74 -20.28 1.86
CA ARG A 809 3.97 -21.19 1.01
C ARG A 809 2.78 -20.50 0.36
N ALA A 810 2.04 -19.68 1.10
CA ALA A 810 0.86 -18.96 0.60
C ALA A 810 1.16 -17.97 -0.54
N ARG A 811 2.42 -17.54 -0.72
CA ARG A 811 2.84 -16.68 -1.85
C ARG A 811 2.85 -17.41 -3.20
N PHE A 812 3.06 -18.72 -3.17
CA PHE A 812 3.21 -19.55 -4.36
C PHE A 812 2.00 -20.45 -4.57
N VAL A 813 1.54 -21.11 -3.52
CA VAL A 813 0.41 -22.06 -3.57
C VAL A 813 -0.90 -21.30 -3.39
N GLU A 814 -1.33 -20.62 -4.44
CA GLU A 814 -2.55 -19.80 -4.46
C GLU A 814 -3.38 -20.03 -5.73
N PRO A 815 -4.69 -19.75 -5.72
CA PRO A 815 -5.62 -20.14 -6.79
C PRO A 815 -5.24 -19.66 -8.21
N ARG A 816 -4.72 -18.44 -8.38
CA ARG A 816 -4.35 -17.91 -9.70
C ARG A 816 -3.16 -18.66 -10.29
N ARG A 817 -2.10 -18.94 -9.51
CA ARG A 817 -0.94 -19.72 -9.94
C ARG A 817 -1.32 -21.17 -10.22
N ILE A 818 -2.16 -21.78 -9.38
CA ILE A 818 -2.67 -23.14 -9.62
C ILE A 818 -3.45 -23.20 -10.93
N ALA A 819 -4.36 -22.26 -11.17
CA ALA A 819 -5.15 -22.21 -12.41
C ALA A 819 -4.29 -21.92 -13.65
N ALA A 820 -3.26 -21.08 -13.52
CA ALA A 820 -2.29 -20.82 -14.60
C ALA A 820 -1.42 -22.05 -14.89
N GLY A 821 -0.99 -22.76 -13.85
CA GLY A 821 -0.21 -23.99 -14.00
C GLY A 821 -1.01 -25.12 -14.64
N ALA A 822 -2.29 -25.24 -14.32
CA ALA A 822 -3.18 -26.18 -14.98
C ALA A 822 -3.25 -25.91 -16.50
N ARG A 823 -3.43 -24.64 -16.88
CA ARG A 823 -3.43 -24.23 -18.30
C ARG A 823 -2.09 -24.48 -18.98
N PHE A 824 -0.98 -24.07 -18.35
CA PHE A 824 0.36 -24.28 -18.88
C PHE A 824 0.65 -25.77 -19.10
N TRP A 825 0.23 -26.63 -18.15
CA TRP A 825 0.36 -28.07 -18.32
C TRP A 825 -0.47 -28.57 -19.49
N ASP A 826 -1.75 -28.18 -19.58
CA ASP A 826 -2.61 -28.63 -20.67
C ASP A 826 -2.09 -28.20 -22.05
N GLU A 827 -1.58 -26.97 -22.16
CA GLU A 827 -0.99 -26.42 -23.38
C GLU A 827 0.29 -27.15 -23.79
N HIS A 828 1.16 -27.49 -22.84
CA HIS A 828 2.47 -28.12 -23.10
C HIS A 828 2.52 -29.60 -22.70
N ARG A 829 1.37 -30.27 -22.73
CA ARG A 829 1.23 -31.67 -22.26
C ARG A 829 2.21 -32.62 -22.93
N ALA A 830 2.42 -32.48 -24.24
CA ALA A 830 3.31 -33.34 -25.01
C ALA A 830 4.78 -33.17 -24.58
N ALA A 831 5.25 -31.93 -24.44
CA ALA A 831 6.60 -31.64 -23.97
C ALA A 831 6.82 -32.15 -22.53
N LEU A 832 5.86 -31.89 -21.63
CA LEU A 832 5.93 -32.38 -20.25
C LEU A 832 5.96 -33.92 -20.16
N ALA A 833 5.12 -34.60 -20.94
CA ALA A 833 5.10 -36.06 -20.99
C ALA A 833 6.43 -36.64 -21.52
N ARG A 834 7.00 -36.04 -22.57
CA ARG A 834 8.31 -36.45 -23.10
C ARG A 834 9.42 -36.19 -22.08
N ALA A 835 9.45 -35.02 -21.44
CA ALA A 835 10.45 -34.70 -20.42
C ALA A 835 10.41 -35.68 -19.24
N GLN A 836 9.22 -36.07 -18.81
CA GLN A 836 9.05 -37.10 -17.79
C GLN A 836 9.55 -38.47 -18.26
N ALA A 837 9.24 -38.88 -19.48
CA ALA A 837 9.68 -40.16 -20.03
C ALA A 837 11.21 -40.23 -20.23
N GLU A 838 11.82 -39.15 -20.72
CA GLU A 838 13.25 -39.08 -21.04
C GLU A 838 14.09 -38.90 -19.78
N TYR A 839 13.76 -37.91 -18.95
CA TYR A 839 14.59 -37.52 -17.80
C TYR A 839 14.14 -38.11 -16.46
N GLY A 840 12.96 -38.74 -16.38
CA GLY A 840 12.42 -39.28 -15.14
C GLY A 840 11.94 -38.23 -14.13
N VAL A 841 11.81 -36.97 -14.56
CA VAL A 841 11.35 -35.86 -13.73
C VAL A 841 9.83 -35.70 -13.90
N PRO A 842 9.02 -35.78 -12.83
CA PRO A 842 7.57 -35.67 -12.94
C PRO A 842 7.13 -34.34 -13.55
N ALA A 843 6.13 -34.39 -14.42
CA ALA A 843 5.58 -33.19 -15.07
C ALA A 843 5.05 -32.16 -14.06
N TRP A 844 4.41 -32.60 -12.96
CA TRP A 844 3.94 -31.69 -11.91
C TRP A 844 5.08 -30.92 -11.25
N LEU A 845 6.27 -31.52 -11.15
CA LEU A 845 7.42 -30.88 -10.55
C LEU A 845 7.99 -29.79 -11.46
N ILE A 846 8.12 -30.09 -12.77
CA ILE A 846 8.56 -29.11 -13.78
C ILE A 846 7.62 -27.91 -13.80
N VAL A 847 6.30 -28.17 -13.77
CA VAL A 847 5.27 -27.13 -13.68
C VAL A 847 5.34 -26.37 -12.36
N GLY A 848 5.69 -27.04 -11.25
CA GLY A 848 5.95 -26.41 -9.96
C GLY A 848 7.11 -25.41 -10.03
N ILE A 849 8.24 -25.80 -10.65
CA ILE A 849 9.43 -24.95 -10.79
C ILE A 849 9.13 -23.72 -11.64
N ILE A 850 8.67 -23.90 -12.89
CA ILE A 850 8.36 -22.78 -13.79
C ILE A 850 7.27 -21.87 -13.17
N GLY A 851 6.33 -22.49 -12.45
CA GLY A 851 5.31 -21.80 -11.69
C GLY A 851 5.89 -20.90 -10.62
N VAL A 852 6.77 -21.39 -9.76
CA VAL A 852 7.42 -20.61 -8.69
C VAL A 852 8.32 -19.51 -9.26
N GLU A 853 9.10 -19.83 -10.29
CA GLU A 853 10.11 -18.93 -10.85
C GLU A 853 9.51 -17.73 -11.58
N THR A 854 8.56 -17.95 -12.49
CA THR A 854 8.12 -16.88 -13.42
C THR A 854 6.62 -16.73 -13.53
N LEU A 855 5.83 -17.51 -12.78
CA LEU A 855 4.39 -17.61 -13.00
C LEU A 855 4.11 -17.95 -14.47
N TYR A 856 4.82 -18.96 -15.00
CA TYR A 856 4.67 -19.43 -16.38
C TYR A 856 4.92 -18.32 -17.41
N GLY A 857 5.99 -17.53 -17.20
CA GLY A 857 6.42 -16.47 -18.12
C GLY A 857 5.80 -15.09 -17.90
N GLN A 858 4.87 -14.93 -16.96
CA GLN A 858 4.30 -13.61 -16.63
C GLN A 858 5.32 -12.67 -15.98
N HIS A 859 6.38 -13.21 -15.36
CA HIS A 859 7.40 -12.48 -14.61
C HIS A 859 8.82 -12.95 -14.92
N LEU A 860 9.31 -12.70 -16.15
CA LEU A 860 10.67 -13.05 -16.61
C LEU A 860 11.79 -12.12 -16.10
N GLY A 861 11.44 -11.09 -15.33
CA GLY A 861 12.36 -10.02 -14.95
C GLY A 861 12.46 -8.90 -15.99
N ARG A 862 12.95 -7.75 -15.54
CA ARG A 862 12.94 -6.48 -16.32
C ARG A 862 14.28 -5.77 -16.33
N TYR A 863 15.27 -6.31 -15.64
CA TYR A 863 16.58 -5.68 -15.52
C TYR A 863 17.39 -5.98 -16.78
N ARG A 864 18.22 -5.04 -17.23
CA ARG A 864 19.20 -5.32 -18.29
C ARG A 864 20.23 -6.28 -17.70
N THR A 865 20.33 -7.49 -18.25
CA THR A 865 21.19 -8.55 -17.71
C THR A 865 22.64 -8.09 -17.60
N LEU A 866 23.13 -7.41 -18.64
CA LEU A 866 24.47 -6.82 -18.66
C LEU A 866 24.71 -5.87 -17.47
N ASP A 867 23.79 -4.94 -17.20
CA ASP A 867 23.92 -3.98 -16.10
C ASP A 867 23.96 -4.72 -14.73
N VAL A 868 23.07 -5.70 -14.53
CA VAL A 868 22.98 -6.46 -13.28
C VAL A 868 24.24 -7.28 -13.02
N LEU A 869 24.64 -8.11 -13.98
CA LEU A 869 25.77 -9.01 -13.79
C LEU A 869 27.09 -8.23 -13.67
N THR A 870 27.27 -7.14 -14.43
CA THR A 870 28.44 -6.27 -14.27
C THR A 870 28.44 -5.58 -12.90
N THR A 871 27.28 -5.11 -12.43
CA THR A 871 27.16 -4.54 -11.08
C THR A 871 27.54 -5.55 -10.01
N LEU A 872 26.99 -6.77 -10.07
CA LEU A 872 27.25 -7.79 -9.05
C LEU A 872 28.65 -8.41 -9.14
N ALA A 873 29.32 -8.34 -10.30
CA ALA A 873 30.69 -8.82 -10.48
C ALA A 873 31.76 -7.81 -10.00
N LEU A 874 31.47 -6.51 -10.04
CA LEU A 874 32.43 -5.45 -9.71
C LEU A 874 32.09 -4.69 -8.42
N ASP A 875 30.80 -4.48 -8.15
CA ASP A 875 30.28 -3.65 -7.06
C ASP A 875 29.29 -4.43 -6.18
N PHE A 876 29.61 -5.70 -5.90
CA PHE A 876 28.79 -6.48 -4.98
C PHE A 876 28.75 -5.82 -3.60
N PRO A 877 27.58 -5.66 -2.96
CA PRO A 877 27.48 -4.95 -1.68
C PRO A 877 28.37 -5.56 -0.59
N ALA A 878 29.29 -4.75 -0.06
CA ALA A 878 30.19 -5.15 1.02
C ALA A 878 29.46 -5.54 2.32
N GLN A 879 28.22 -5.09 2.50
CA GLN A 879 27.40 -5.43 3.67
C GLN A 879 26.92 -6.89 3.68
N HIS A 880 27.02 -7.60 2.55
CA HIS A 880 26.61 -9.00 2.48
C HIS A 880 27.66 -9.90 3.19
N PRO A 881 27.25 -10.84 4.07
CA PRO A 881 28.19 -11.64 4.86
C PRO A 881 29.14 -12.53 4.04
N ARG A 882 28.74 -12.83 2.79
CA ARG A 882 29.54 -13.59 1.80
C ARG A 882 29.96 -12.75 0.59
N ALA A 883 30.15 -11.44 0.75
CA ALA A 883 30.38 -10.51 -0.36
C ALA A 883 31.46 -10.98 -1.35
N ALA A 884 32.67 -11.32 -0.87
CA ALA A 884 33.77 -11.76 -1.71
C ALA A 884 33.45 -13.04 -2.52
N ALA A 885 32.90 -14.06 -1.87
CA ALA A 885 32.52 -15.30 -2.54
C ALA A 885 31.40 -15.09 -3.58
N ARG A 886 30.43 -14.22 -3.28
CA ARG A 886 29.35 -13.88 -4.21
C ARG A 886 29.85 -13.06 -5.39
N GLN A 887 30.74 -12.11 -5.15
CA GLN A 887 31.36 -11.32 -6.22
C GLN A 887 32.13 -12.22 -7.20
N ALA A 888 32.96 -13.14 -6.70
CA ALA A 888 33.66 -14.11 -7.53
C ALA A 888 32.70 -15.00 -8.33
N TYR A 889 31.61 -15.45 -7.71
CA TYR A 889 30.54 -16.19 -8.40
C TYR A 889 29.93 -15.37 -9.55
N PHE A 890 29.59 -14.10 -9.32
CA PHE A 890 28.99 -13.24 -10.35
C PHE A 890 29.96 -12.84 -11.46
N GLN A 891 31.27 -12.84 -11.21
CA GLN A 891 32.27 -12.71 -12.29
C GLN A 891 32.20 -13.91 -13.26
N GLY A 892 32.03 -15.12 -12.72
CA GLY A 892 31.77 -16.32 -13.53
C GLY A 892 30.47 -16.24 -14.32
N GLU A 893 29.39 -15.74 -13.70
CA GLU A 893 28.09 -15.59 -14.38
C GLU A 893 28.11 -14.49 -15.45
N LEU A 894 28.84 -13.39 -15.24
CA LEU A 894 29.03 -12.36 -16.27
C LEU A 894 29.77 -12.93 -17.49
N ARG A 895 30.83 -13.72 -17.27
CA ARG A 895 31.55 -14.43 -18.33
C ARG A 895 30.61 -15.39 -19.09
N ALA A 896 29.88 -16.23 -18.36
CA ALA A 896 28.93 -17.17 -18.94
C ALA A 896 27.83 -16.45 -19.75
N PHE A 897 27.33 -15.31 -19.26
CA PHE A 897 26.36 -14.50 -19.97
C PHE A 897 26.90 -13.92 -21.29
N LEU A 898 28.10 -13.34 -21.28
CA LEU A 898 28.71 -12.80 -22.49
C LEU A 898 28.96 -13.90 -23.53
N ARG A 899 29.31 -15.11 -23.09
CA ARG A 899 29.45 -16.28 -23.96
C ARG A 899 28.10 -16.71 -24.53
N LEU A 900 27.07 -16.80 -23.70
CA LEU A 900 25.71 -17.14 -24.13
C LEU A 900 25.16 -16.13 -25.16
N ALA A 901 25.33 -14.83 -24.91
CA ALA A 901 24.93 -13.78 -25.83
C ALA A 901 25.67 -13.89 -27.19
N ARG A 902 26.97 -14.23 -27.14
CA ARG A 902 27.77 -14.44 -28.35
C ARG A 902 27.31 -15.67 -29.15
N LEU A 903 27.07 -16.81 -28.48
CA LEU A 903 26.59 -18.04 -29.12
C LEU A 903 25.19 -17.90 -29.73
N SER A 904 24.32 -17.12 -29.08
CA SER A 904 22.97 -16.84 -29.58
C SER A 904 22.92 -15.75 -30.67
N GLY A 905 24.05 -15.12 -30.99
CA GLY A 905 24.11 -14.00 -31.95
C GLY A 905 23.34 -12.75 -31.50
N SER A 906 23.00 -12.65 -30.21
CA SER A 906 22.16 -11.59 -29.65
C SER A 906 22.99 -10.59 -28.85
N ALA A 907 22.70 -9.29 -29.00
CA ALA A 907 23.41 -8.25 -28.26
C ALA A 907 23.17 -8.37 -26.73
N PRO A 908 24.21 -8.40 -25.88
CA PRO A 908 24.10 -8.47 -24.41
C PRO A 908 23.17 -7.44 -23.75
N ASP A 909 22.94 -6.28 -24.36
CA ASP A 909 22.03 -5.26 -23.81
C ASP A 909 20.54 -5.49 -24.15
N ALA A 910 20.24 -6.40 -25.07
CA ALA A 910 18.88 -6.82 -25.41
C ALA A 910 18.28 -7.77 -24.36
N TRP A 911 19.11 -8.47 -23.60
CA TRP A 911 18.68 -9.47 -22.63
C TRP A 911 18.04 -8.85 -21.39
N ARG A 912 17.06 -9.57 -20.83
CA ARG A 912 16.40 -9.21 -19.57
C ARG A 912 16.53 -10.34 -18.55
N SER A 913 16.68 -9.96 -17.29
CA SER A 913 16.84 -10.89 -16.18
C SER A 913 16.11 -10.44 -14.92
N SER A 914 16.12 -11.32 -13.92
CA SER A 914 15.88 -10.92 -12.52
C SER A 914 16.98 -9.97 -12.01
N TYR A 915 16.77 -9.49 -10.78
CA TYR A 915 17.74 -8.64 -10.07
C TYR A 915 19.06 -9.37 -9.75
N ALA A 916 19.10 -10.70 -9.87
CA ALA A 916 20.27 -11.53 -9.63
C ALA A 916 20.85 -12.11 -10.94
N GLY A 917 20.33 -11.72 -12.11
CA GLY A 917 20.87 -12.17 -13.40
C GLY A 917 20.30 -13.49 -13.93
N ALA A 918 19.26 -14.04 -13.31
CA ALA A 918 18.57 -15.24 -13.78
C ALA A 918 17.65 -14.95 -14.99
N LEU A 919 17.60 -15.87 -15.95
CA LEU A 919 17.07 -15.71 -17.31
C LEU A 919 15.94 -16.68 -17.65
N GLY A 920 14.97 -16.20 -18.43
CA GLY A 920 13.94 -17.02 -19.07
C GLY A 920 12.89 -17.60 -18.13
N LEU A 921 12.00 -18.42 -18.70
CA LEU A 921 10.96 -19.18 -18.00
C LEU A 921 11.48 -19.97 -16.80
N PRO A 922 12.65 -20.65 -16.87
CA PRO A 922 13.17 -21.42 -15.75
C PRO A 922 14.03 -20.58 -14.79
N GLN A 923 14.25 -19.29 -15.06
CA GLN A 923 15.14 -18.43 -14.26
C GLN A 923 16.54 -19.05 -14.09
N PHE A 924 17.10 -19.59 -15.16
CA PHE A 924 18.45 -20.13 -15.14
C PHE A 924 19.49 -19.02 -15.02
N MET A 925 20.50 -19.26 -14.21
CA MET A 925 21.71 -18.47 -14.28
C MET A 925 22.42 -18.75 -15.62
N PRO A 926 23.15 -17.77 -16.20
CA PRO A 926 23.84 -17.95 -17.47
C PRO A 926 24.71 -19.20 -17.55
N SER A 927 25.42 -19.55 -16.46
CA SER A 927 26.20 -20.78 -16.39
C SER A 927 25.33 -22.05 -16.49
N SER A 928 24.17 -22.05 -15.82
CA SER A 928 23.20 -23.15 -15.86
C SER A 928 22.58 -23.31 -17.24
N TRP A 929 22.33 -22.19 -17.95
CA TRP A 929 21.88 -22.22 -19.33
C TRP A 929 22.91 -22.91 -20.23
N LEU A 930 24.18 -22.52 -20.16
CA LEU A 930 25.23 -23.13 -20.97
C LEU A 930 25.45 -24.62 -20.66
N ALA A 931 25.26 -25.04 -19.41
CA ALA A 931 25.54 -26.40 -18.98
C ALA A 931 24.37 -27.38 -19.15
N HIS A 932 23.12 -26.90 -19.04
CA HIS A 932 21.95 -27.77 -18.88
C HIS A 932 20.80 -27.47 -19.82
N ALA A 933 20.83 -26.35 -20.55
CA ALA A 933 19.77 -26.05 -21.48
C ALA A 933 19.82 -26.99 -22.69
N VAL A 934 18.64 -27.42 -23.13
CA VAL A 934 18.48 -28.35 -24.26
C VAL A 934 17.47 -27.77 -25.25
N ASP A 935 17.76 -27.96 -26.54
CA ASP A 935 16.79 -27.76 -27.63
C ASP A 935 15.80 -28.91 -27.54
N PHE A 936 14.61 -28.60 -27.04
CA PHE A 936 13.60 -29.62 -26.77
C PHE A 936 12.54 -29.62 -27.87
N ASP A 937 12.21 -28.50 -28.50
CA ASP A 937 11.29 -28.52 -29.64
C ASP A 937 11.93 -28.98 -30.96
N GLY A 938 13.27 -29.06 -31.03
CA GLY A 938 14.03 -29.61 -32.14
C GLY A 938 14.24 -28.62 -33.28
N ASP A 939 14.15 -27.31 -33.03
CA ASP A 939 14.29 -26.26 -34.04
C ASP A 939 15.75 -25.86 -34.35
N GLY A 940 16.71 -26.48 -33.66
CA GLY A 940 18.15 -26.23 -33.79
C GLY A 940 18.64 -25.05 -32.94
N ARG A 941 17.81 -24.48 -32.07
CA ARG A 941 18.12 -23.36 -31.18
C ARG A 941 17.64 -23.68 -29.75
N ILE A 942 18.18 -22.95 -28.78
CA ILE A 942 17.78 -23.08 -27.38
C ILE A 942 17.28 -21.72 -26.91
N ASP A 943 15.96 -21.57 -26.75
CA ASP A 943 15.32 -20.34 -26.31
C ASP A 943 14.43 -20.56 -25.06
N LEU A 944 15.05 -20.49 -23.87
CA LEU A 944 14.29 -20.59 -22.62
C LEU A 944 13.46 -19.35 -22.29
N THR A 945 13.46 -18.31 -23.13
CA THR A 945 12.62 -17.12 -22.94
C THR A 945 11.28 -17.23 -23.64
N ALA A 946 11.26 -17.70 -24.89
CA ALA A 946 10.06 -17.81 -25.71
C ALA A 946 9.58 -19.25 -25.93
N SER A 947 10.48 -20.26 -25.88
CA SER A 947 10.10 -21.67 -26.01
C SER A 947 9.82 -22.30 -24.64
N ALA A 948 8.54 -22.58 -24.38
CA ALA A 948 8.14 -23.35 -23.21
C ALA A 948 8.65 -24.80 -23.28
N ALA A 949 8.78 -25.37 -24.49
CA ALA A 949 9.29 -26.72 -24.67
C ALA A 949 10.76 -26.80 -24.21
N ASP A 950 11.62 -25.88 -24.68
CA ASP A 950 13.02 -25.83 -24.26
C ASP A 950 13.15 -25.60 -22.76
N ALA A 951 12.34 -24.72 -22.18
CA ALA A 951 12.30 -24.50 -20.74
C ALA A 951 11.94 -25.79 -19.97
N ILE A 952 10.92 -26.53 -20.43
CA ILE A 952 10.49 -27.80 -19.83
C ILE A 952 11.60 -28.85 -19.89
N GLY A 953 12.20 -29.04 -21.07
CA GLY A 953 13.30 -30.00 -21.26
C GLY A 953 14.52 -29.64 -20.42
N SER A 954 14.87 -28.36 -20.39
CA SER A 954 16.04 -27.84 -19.66
C SER A 954 15.90 -27.97 -18.15
N VAL A 955 14.71 -27.71 -17.59
CA VAL A 955 14.43 -27.94 -16.15
C VAL A 955 14.60 -29.42 -15.80
N ALA A 956 14.07 -30.31 -16.65
CA ALA A 956 14.15 -31.74 -16.43
C ALA A 956 15.60 -32.26 -16.53
N GLN A 957 16.35 -31.82 -17.55
CA GLN A 957 17.76 -32.16 -17.71
C GLN A 957 18.62 -31.60 -16.57
N PHE A 958 18.33 -30.38 -16.08
CA PHE A 958 19.01 -29.81 -14.92
C PHE A 958 18.82 -30.68 -13.68
N LEU A 959 17.59 -31.08 -13.35
CA LEU A 959 17.34 -31.91 -12.17
C LEU A 959 18.02 -33.28 -12.30
N ARG A 960 17.95 -33.92 -13.47
CA ARG A 960 18.67 -35.17 -13.76
C ARG A 960 20.18 -35.02 -13.55
N ALA A 961 20.78 -33.95 -14.10
CA ALA A 961 22.21 -33.68 -13.95
C ALA A 961 22.61 -33.43 -12.48
N HIS A 962 21.67 -33.00 -11.64
CA HIS A 962 21.86 -32.75 -10.21
C HIS A 962 21.41 -33.92 -9.32
N GLY A 963 21.30 -35.12 -9.89
CA GLY A 963 21.08 -36.35 -9.13
C GLY A 963 19.61 -36.70 -8.88
N TRP A 964 18.67 -36.12 -9.63
CA TRP A 964 17.28 -36.56 -9.58
C TRP A 964 17.15 -38.03 -10.03
N GLN A 965 16.56 -38.85 -9.17
CA GLN A 965 16.31 -40.26 -9.38
C GLN A 965 14.84 -40.48 -9.77
N ARG A 966 14.63 -41.30 -10.80
CA ARG A 966 13.29 -41.66 -11.28
C ARG A 966 12.52 -42.40 -10.19
N ASP A 967 11.25 -42.08 -10.04
CA ASP A 967 10.29 -42.72 -9.12
C ASP A 967 10.62 -42.62 -7.62
N LEU A 968 11.75 -42.04 -7.23
CA LEU A 968 12.08 -41.76 -5.84
C LEU A 968 11.27 -40.55 -5.33
N PRO A 969 10.52 -40.66 -4.23
CA PRO A 969 9.83 -39.52 -3.63
C PRO A 969 10.82 -38.43 -3.21
N ALA A 970 10.45 -37.16 -3.38
CA ALA A 970 11.28 -36.05 -2.92
C ALA A 970 11.29 -35.92 -1.40
N ARG A 971 10.26 -36.38 -0.69
CA ARG A 971 10.21 -36.30 0.78
C ARG A 971 9.24 -37.32 1.37
N TYR A 972 9.43 -37.63 2.64
CA TYR A 972 8.50 -38.39 3.47
C TYR A 972 7.99 -37.57 4.64
N GLY A 973 6.85 -37.98 5.21
CA GLY A 973 6.38 -37.47 6.50
C GLY A 973 7.25 -37.98 7.64
N VAL A 974 7.30 -37.24 8.75
CA VAL A 974 8.06 -37.62 9.94
C VAL A 974 7.48 -36.94 11.18
N THR A 975 7.46 -37.65 12.30
CA THR A 975 7.36 -37.05 13.63
C THR A 975 8.77 -36.93 14.21
N PRO A 976 9.26 -35.72 14.53
CA PRO A 976 10.61 -35.53 15.06
C PRO A 976 10.74 -36.12 16.49
N PRO A 977 11.97 -36.40 16.96
CA PRO A 977 12.20 -36.67 18.37
C PRO A 977 11.85 -35.45 19.23
N PRO A 978 11.60 -35.63 20.55
CA PRO A 978 11.38 -34.51 21.46
C PRO A 978 12.60 -33.57 21.48
N PRO A 979 12.43 -32.29 21.84
CA PRO A 979 13.52 -31.32 21.91
C PRO A 979 14.68 -31.82 22.77
N GLY A 980 15.90 -31.80 22.22
CA GLY A 980 17.09 -32.32 22.88
C GLY A 980 18.27 -32.50 21.91
N GLU A 981 19.30 -33.22 22.36
CA GLU A 981 20.52 -33.48 21.58
C GLU A 981 20.22 -34.25 20.29
N ALA A 982 19.33 -35.24 20.33
CA ALA A 982 18.97 -36.05 19.17
C ALA A 982 18.31 -35.23 18.05
N LEU A 983 17.36 -34.33 18.40
CA LEU A 983 16.76 -33.40 17.44
C LEU A 983 17.82 -32.44 16.87
N THR A 984 18.70 -31.94 17.72
CA THR A 984 19.78 -31.02 17.31
C THR A 984 20.75 -31.70 16.33
N ALA A 985 21.11 -32.97 16.60
CA ALA A 985 21.97 -33.76 15.73
C ALA A 985 21.32 -34.01 14.37
N LEU A 986 20.03 -34.35 14.33
CA LEU A 986 19.30 -34.58 13.08
C LEU A 986 19.15 -33.30 12.23
N LEU A 987 19.01 -32.13 12.86
CA LEU A 987 18.86 -30.85 12.17
C LEU A 987 20.18 -30.20 11.74
N ALA A 988 21.31 -30.59 12.33
CA ALA A 988 22.61 -29.96 12.07
C ALA A 988 23.05 -29.97 10.59
N PRO A 989 22.80 -31.03 9.79
CA PRO A 989 23.12 -31.04 8.36
C PRO A 989 22.19 -30.19 7.47
N ASP A 990 21.10 -29.63 8.03
CA ASP A 990 20.07 -28.85 7.34
C ASP A 990 19.46 -29.62 6.15
N ILE A 991 19.75 -29.20 4.91
CA ILE A 991 19.17 -29.77 3.69
C ILE A 991 19.95 -31.00 3.18
N ARG A 992 21.17 -31.24 3.70
CA ARG A 992 22.07 -32.29 3.17
C ARG A 992 21.67 -33.68 3.69
N PRO A 993 21.31 -34.64 2.81
CA PRO A 993 21.06 -36.02 3.20
C PRO A 993 22.29 -36.62 3.87
N THR A 994 22.12 -37.14 5.08
CA THR A 994 23.24 -37.55 5.95
C THR A 994 22.97 -38.86 6.68
N PHE A 995 21.71 -39.16 7.01
CA PHE A 995 21.36 -40.28 7.88
C PHE A 995 20.63 -41.38 7.12
N THR A 996 20.95 -42.63 7.39
CA THR A 996 20.13 -43.78 6.97
C THR A 996 18.79 -43.80 7.71
N LEU A 997 17.81 -44.52 7.18
CA LEU A 997 16.50 -44.67 7.84
C LEU A 997 16.62 -45.25 9.26
N ASP A 998 17.53 -46.20 9.48
CA ASP A 998 17.77 -46.82 10.79
C ASP A 998 18.42 -45.85 11.79
N GLU A 999 19.33 -44.99 11.34
CA GLU A 999 19.92 -43.94 12.17
C GLU A 999 18.88 -42.89 12.57
N VAL A 1000 18.01 -42.49 11.63
CA VAL A 1000 16.89 -41.57 11.90
C VAL A 1000 15.98 -42.13 13.01
N ARG A 1001 15.68 -43.44 12.97
CA ARG A 1001 14.90 -44.13 14.02
C ARG A 1001 15.65 -44.24 15.34
N THR A 1002 16.94 -44.60 15.29
CA THR A 1002 17.80 -44.73 16.47
C THR A 1002 17.89 -43.41 17.23
N LEU A 1003 17.87 -42.28 16.50
CA LEU A 1003 17.82 -40.92 17.05
C LEU A 1003 16.41 -40.47 17.47
N GLY A 1004 15.42 -41.37 17.48
CA GLY A 1004 14.10 -41.15 18.05
C GLY A 1004 13.08 -40.45 17.14
N ALA A 1005 13.41 -40.20 15.87
CA ALA A 1005 12.41 -39.76 14.89
C ALA A 1005 11.53 -40.94 14.46
N GLN A 1006 10.28 -40.67 14.10
CA GLN A 1006 9.33 -41.65 13.58
C GLN A 1006 8.99 -41.30 12.13
N PRO A 1007 9.69 -41.88 11.14
CA PRO A 1007 9.35 -41.74 9.72
C PRO A 1007 7.94 -42.29 9.44
N ALA A 1008 7.24 -41.70 8.47
CA ALA A 1008 5.97 -42.23 7.99
C ALA A 1008 6.17 -43.58 7.27
N ALA A 1009 5.12 -44.40 7.19
CA ALA A 1009 5.19 -45.77 6.66
C ALA A 1009 5.67 -45.83 5.20
N GLU A 1010 5.49 -44.76 4.43
CA GLU A 1010 5.96 -44.66 3.04
C GLU A 1010 7.49 -44.56 2.93
N ALA A 1011 8.19 -44.25 4.01
CA ALA A 1011 9.64 -44.21 4.06
C ALA A 1011 10.28 -45.61 4.25
N GLU A 1012 9.47 -46.63 4.54
CA GLU A 1012 9.94 -48.01 4.76
C GLU A 1012 10.72 -48.54 3.56
N GLY A 1013 11.90 -49.12 3.81
CA GLY A 1013 12.76 -49.67 2.76
C GLY A 1013 13.44 -48.63 1.87
N HIS A 1014 13.45 -47.34 2.24
CA HIS A 1014 14.22 -46.33 1.51
C HIS A 1014 15.72 -46.69 1.50
N PRO A 1015 16.35 -46.83 0.31
CA PRO A 1015 17.71 -47.34 0.19
C PRO A 1015 18.81 -46.27 0.39
N GLY A 1016 18.41 -45.01 0.58
CA GLY A 1016 19.29 -43.84 0.52
C GLY A 1016 19.46 -43.11 1.86
N LEU A 1017 20.09 -41.94 1.79
CA LEU A 1017 20.27 -41.03 2.91
C LEU A 1017 19.13 -40.01 2.97
N LEU A 1018 18.82 -39.60 4.20
CA LEU A 1018 17.76 -38.68 4.55
C LEU A 1018 18.31 -37.46 5.30
N ALA A 1019 17.60 -36.34 5.18
CA ALA A 1019 17.82 -35.14 5.96
C ALA A 1019 16.54 -34.78 6.72
N LEU A 1020 16.64 -34.50 8.03
CA LEU A 1020 15.53 -33.91 8.76
C LEU A 1020 15.52 -32.40 8.50
N VAL A 1021 14.46 -31.94 7.84
CA VAL A 1021 14.31 -30.53 7.45
C VAL A 1021 13.25 -29.87 8.31
N GLU A 1022 13.60 -28.76 8.95
CA GLU A 1022 12.68 -27.93 9.74
C GLU A 1022 12.20 -26.70 8.95
N LEU A 1023 10.88 -26.47 9.00
CA LEU A 1023 10.22 -25.29 8.48
C LEU A 1023 9.45 -24.61 9.63
N GLN A 1024 10.01 -23.54 10.16
CA GLN A 1024 9.38 -22.71 11.20
C GLN A 1024 8.08 -22.07 10.69
N ASN A 1025 7.06 -21.99 11.55
CA ASN A 1025 5.75 -21.41 11.23
C ASN A 1025 5.49 -20.15 12.08
N GLY A 1026 6.44 -19.21 12.06
CA GLY A 1026 6.38 -17.97 12.82
C GLY A 1026 6.87 -18.13 14.27
N ASP A 1027 6.75 -17.06 15.04
CA ASP A 1027 7.22 -17.00 16.43
C ASP A 1027 6.27 -17.76 17.37
N PRO A 1028 6.70 -18.86 18.01
CA PRO A 1028 5.86 -19.60 18.94
C PRO A 1028 5.34 -18.76 20.11
N ALA A 1029 6.09 -17.74 20.54
CA ALA A 1029 5.68 -16.84 21.63
C ALA A 1029 4.57 -15.88 21.20
N ASN A 1030 4.40 -15.65 19.90
CA ASN A 1030 3.40 -14.77 19.32
C ASN A 1030 2.35 -15.53 18.49
N GLY A 1031 2.11 -16.81 18.81
CA GLY A 1031 1.05 -17.62 18.18
C GLY A 1031 1.45 -18.35 16.90
N GLY A 1032 2.75 -18.42 16.59
CA GLY A 1032 3.29 -19.27 15.52
C GLY A 1032 3.00 -20.75 15.78
N ALA A 1033 2.61 -21.45 14.73
CA ALA A 1033 2.33 -22.89 14.81
C ALA A 1033 3.64 -23.68 15.05
N PRO A 1034 3.56 -24.92 15.54
CA PRO A 1034 4.73 -25.79 15.62
C PRO A 1034 5.44 -25.90 14.25
N PRO A 1035 6.78 -26.04 14.24
CA PRO A 1035 7.50 -26.22 12.99
C PRO A 1035 7.01 -27.46 12.23
N THR A 1036 7.02 -27.37 10.91
CA THR A 1036 6.76 -28.52 10.04
C THR A 1036 8.07 -29.23 9.78
N TYR A 1037 8.10 -30.54 10.02
CA TYR A 1037 9.26 -31.39 9.76
C TYR A 1037 8.97 -32.31 8.57
N VAL A 1038 9.97 -32.50 7.71
CA VAL A 1038 9.94 -33.47 6.62
C VAL A 1038 11.26 -34.22 6.56
N LEU A 1039 11.22 -35.47 6.11
CA LEU A 1039 12.44 -36.21 5.74
C LEU A 1039 12.70 -35.98 4.26
N GLY A 1040 13.70 -35.16 3.94
CA GLY A 1040 14.14 -34.91 2.58
C GLY A 1040 15.02 -36.05 2.08
N THR A 1041 14.76 -36.54 0.87
CA THR A 1041 15.57 -37.55 0.17
C THR A 1041 16.65 -36.88 -0.70
N GLU A 1042 17.41 -37.67 -1.45
CA GLU A 1042 18.29 -37.18 -2.51
C GLU A 1042 17.55 -36.37 -3.57
N ASN A 1043 16.27 -36.67 -3.85
CA ASN A 1043 15.45 -35.88 -4.76
C ASN A 1043 15.07 -34.52 -4.17
N PHE A 1044 14.86 -34.42 -2.85
CA PHE A 1044 14.76 -33.12 -2.18
C PHE A 1044 16.03 -32.32 -2.39
N PHE A 1045 17.19 -32.97 -2.19
CA PHE A 1045 18.48 -32.34 -2.29
C PHE A 1045 18.79 -31.88 -3.71
N ALA A 1046 18.49 -32.70 -4.72
CA ALA A 1046 18.58 -32.36 -6.14
C ALA A 1046 17.74 -31.13 -6.46
N LEU A 1047 16.49 -31.06 -5.97
CA LEU A 1047 15.63 -29.88 -6.14
C LEU A 1047 16.23 -28.63 -5.48
N THR A 1048 16.86 -28.75 -4.32
CA THR A 1048 17.53 -27.62 -3.65
C THR A 1048 18.80 -27.15 -4.37
N ARG A 1049 19.28 -27.87 -5.40
CA ARG A 1049 20.36 -27.38 -6.26
C ARG A 1049 19.87 -26.27 -7.20
N TYR A 1050 18.56 -26.26 -7.50
CA TYR A 1050 17.91 -25.19 -8.24
C TYR A 1050 17.89 -23.89 -7.42
N ASN A 1051 17.56 -23.99 -6.13
CA ASN A 1051 17.67 -22.91 -5.15
C ASN A 1051 17.92 -23.52 -3.76
N GLN A 1052 19.01 -23.11 -3.10
CA GLN A 1052 19.50 -23.67 -1.83
C GLN A 1052 18.64 -23.25 -0.64
N SER A 1053 17.37 -23.65 -0.65
CA SER A 1053 16.37 -23.30 0.36
C SER A 1053 15.34 -24.42 0.49
N SER A 1054 15.16 -24.92 1.72
CA SER A 1054 14.12 -25.90 2.06
C SER A 1054 12.72 -25.35 1.83
N TYR A 1055 12.52 -24.06 2.09
CA TYR A 1055 11.25 -23.36 1.86
C TYR A 1055 10.93 -23.30 0.37
N TYR A 1056 11.93 -23.02 -0.47
CA TYR A 1056 11.74 -23.01 -1.92
C TYR A 1056 11.34 -24.41 -2.42
N ALA A 1057 12.12 -25.44 -2.04
CA ALA A 1057 11.88 -26.81 -2.47
C ALA A 1057 10.47 -27.28 -2.09
N MET A 1058 10.07 -27.01 -0.85
CA MET A 1058 8.72 -27.33 -0.38
C MET A 1058 7.63 -26.55 -1.13
N ALA A 1059 7.85 -25.29 -1.48
CA ALA A 1059 6.87 -24.49 -2.21
C ALA A 1059 6.68 -24.99 -3.65
N VAL A 1060 7.76 -25.40 -4.31
CA VAL A 1060 7.73 -26.05 -5.63
C VAL A 1060 6.93 -27.35 -5.56
N LEU A 1061 7.23 -28.20 -4.57
CA LEU A 1061 6.56 -29.49 -4.41
C LEU A 1061 5.05 -29.31 -4.18
N ASP A 1062 4.69 -28.45 -3.23
CA ASP A 1062 3.30 -28.22 -2.88
C ASP A 1062 2.51 -27.53 -4.00
N LEU A 1063 3.14 -26.63 -4.77
CA LEU A 1063 2.49 -26.01 -5.93
C LEU A 1063 2.25 -27.04 -7.03
N GLY A 1064 3.26 -27.84 -7.39
CA GLY A 1064 3.14 -28.83 -8.44
C GLY A 1064 2.04 -29.85 -8.15
N LEU A 1065 2.01 -30.39 -6.94
CA LEU A 1065 0.96 -31.31 -6.48
C LEU A 1065 -0.43 -30.64 -6.45
N ALA A 1066 -0.51 -29.36 -6.06
CA ALA A 1066 -1.78 -28.63 -6.10
C ALA A 1066 -2.30 -28.44 -7.54
N VAL A 1067 -1.42 -28.18 -8.51
CA VAL A 1067 -1.77 -28.11 -9.93
C VAL A 1067 -2.24 -29.48 -10.43
N GLU A 1068 -1.54 -30.56 -10.09
CA GLU A 1068 -1.93 -31.91 -10.49
C GLU A 1068 -3.32 -32.29 -9.98
N ARG A 1069 -3.60 -32.07 -8.69
CA ARG A 1069 -4.94 -32.31 -8.12
C ARG A 1069 -6.02 -31.45 -8.80
N ALA A 1070 -5.71 -30.18 -9.06
CA ALA A 1070 -6.66 -29.29 -9.73
C ALA A 1070 -6.94 -29.70 -11.18
N ARG A 1071 -6.00 -30.38 -11.85
CA ARG A 1071 -6.22 -30.97 -13.18
C ARG A 1071 -7.03 -32.26 -13.11
N GLN A 1072 -6.81 -33.10 -12.10
CA GLN A 1072 -7.56 -34.35 -11.92
C GLN A 1072 -9.03 -34.12 -11.50
N ALA A 1073 -9.32 -32.98 -10.85
CA ALA A 1073 -10.67 -32.59 -10.46
C ALA A 1073 -11.50 -31.95 -11.60
N ARG A 1074 -10.92 -31.76 -12.78
CA ARG A 1074 -11.58 -31.26 -14.00
C ARG A 1074 -11.78 -32.40 -14.98
#